data_AF-A0A1E1MRT8-F1
#
_entry.id   AF-A0A1E1MRT8-F1
#
_cell.length_a   1.000
_cell.length_b   1.000
_cell.length_c   1.000
_cell.angle_alpha   90.00
_cell.angle_beta   90.00
_cell.angle_gamma   90.00
#
_symmetry.space_group_name_H-M   'P 1'
#
loop_
_entity.id
_entity.type
_entity.pdbx_description
1 polymer ?
#
loop_
_entity_poly.entity_id
_entity_poly.type
_entity_poly.pdbx_seq_one_letter_code
_entity_poly.pdbx_strand_id
1 'polypeptide(L)'
;MSTFLKRSSNPAPLLRQLIHSPRGTVSAASAVPEYAHHELPPDALSQPRRESLKHAKPFSAFLTDTFQRQHDYLRISITEKCNLRCLYCMPEEGVPQSPSSHLLTTPEIYLLSSTFVSQGVTKIRLTGGEPTVRKDILPLMHQIGSLRSQGLKELCLTTNGISLHRKLDSMAEAGLTGVNLSLDTLDPWQFQIMTRRKGFEAVMKSIDRLLEMNKSGAGIKLKINCVVMRGLNEKEIIPFVELGREQDLEVRFIEYMPFDGNKWSQGKMLSYKEMTDMIRTKYPSLRKVQDHKNDTSKTYEIPGFAGRIGFITSMTHNFCGSCNRLRITSDGNLKVCLFGNDEVSLRDMVRKSNNGNPIDEAAFEAMKQIEMDRRQNLSMSQSPLGGTQHERALLEVIGIAVKGKKEKHAGMGTLENMKNRPMILIGKSRPSRRTSISSQLLRTPATSCSLQPWTSLLLQPLSTSASPSSSHIRFYSSSSSSIPSSPPKSSPKLTHLTPSGSAHMVPISHKSSTTRIATAVCTIHFSNPTALPLIQANKMKKGDVLSVARIAGIMAAKRTSELVPLCHPIAITFVEVELYVMEAKAARKVDEKDNGKVVSVPWKGTGQGDAYPFHVPSPSSSKPHIPDPDPKISSNKYGYIDITATVQCDGRTGVEMEALTAASVAALTVYDMCKAVDKGMRIEGLRVVRKDGGKSGTWIEGENENEHAGRVDHERC
;
A
#
# COMPACT_ATOMS: atom_id res chain seq x y z
N MET A 1 -47.12 -3.49 -66.91
CA MET A 1 -46.39 -3.78 -68.17
C MET A 1 -45.06 -4.44 -67.81
N SER A 2 -44.48 -5.23 -68.75
CA SER A 2 -43.18 -5.95 -68.80
C SER A 2 -42.11 -5.69 -67.71
N THR A 3 -41.26 -6.63 -67.26
CA THR A 3 -41.00 -8.10 -67.51
C THR A 3 -40.08 -8.60 -66.36
N PHE A 4 -40.20 -9.80 -65.74
CA PHE A 4 -39.73 -11.15 -66.14
C PHE A 4 -38.23 -11.22 -66.57
N LEU A 5 -37.31 -12.10 -66.10
CA LEU A 5 -37.19 -13.23 -65.12
C LEU A 5 -35.72 -13.23 -64.54
N LYS A 6 -35.20 -13.95 -63.52
CA LYS A 6 -35.65 -14.87 -62.44
C LYS A 6 -34.99 -16.29 -62.44
N ARG A 7 -33.97 -16.49 -61.55
CA ARG A 7 -33.41 -17.76 -60.96
C ARG A 7 -32.36 -18.66 -61.69
N SER A 8 -31.57 -19.37 -60.85
CA SER A 8 -30.79 -20.63 -61.06
C SER A 8 -29.51 -20.60 -61.94
N SER A 9 -28.50 -21.49 -61.79
CA SER A 9 -28.04 -22.38 -60.68
C SER A 9 -26.65 -23.03 -60.99
N ASN A 10 -25.99 -23.65 -59.99
CA ASN A 10 -24.81 -24.57 -60.12
C ASN A 10 -25.04 -25.71 -61.15
N PRO A 11 -24.00 -26.34 -61.79
CA PRO A 11 -22.95 -27.15 -61.12
C PRO A 11 -21.54 -27.25 -61.82
N ALA A 12 -20.70 -28.19 -61.36
CA ALA A 12 -19.41 -28.67 -61.94
C ALA A 12 -19.62 -29.95 -62.82
N PRO A 13 -18.63 -30.81 -63.25
CA PRO A 13 -17.15 -30.90 -63.03
C PRO A 13 -16.31 -31.35 -64.30
N LEU A 14 -15.16 -32.05 -64.11
CA LEU A 14 -14.33 -32.85 -65.09
C LEU A 14 -13.30 -32.10 -66.01
N LEU A 15 -12.24 -32.70 -66.62
CA LEU A 15 -11.26 -33.79 -66.30
C LEU A 15 -10.15 -33.87 -67.43
N ARG A 16 -8.95 -34.44 -67.15
CA ARG A 16 -7.88 -34.92 -68.14
C ARG A 16 -7.09 -33.88 -68.97
N GLN A 17 -5.94 -34.16 -69.64
CA GLN A 17 -4.70 -34.95 -69.34
C GLN A 17 -3.62 -34.80 -70.45
N LEU A 18 -2.34 -34.48 -70.11
CA LEU A 18 -1.06 -34.76 -70.84
C LEU A 18 -0.90 -34.20 -72.30
N ILE A 19 0.23 -34.26 -73.05
CA ILE A 19 1.60 -34.83 -72.92
C ILE A 19 2.64 -33.93 -73.67
N HIS A 20 3.95 -34.20 -73.47
CA HIS A 20 5.15 -33.97 -74.34
C HIS A 20 6.04 -32.71 -74.19
N SER A 21 7.36 -33.00 -74.16
CA SER A 21 8.53 -32.11 -74.26
C SER A 21 9.27 -32.37 -75.61
N PRO A 22 10.36 -31.68 -76.01
CA PRO A 22 11.70 -32.11 -75.51
C PRO A 22 12.86 -31.07 -75.57
N ARG A 23 14.05 -31.52 -75.10
CA ARG A 23 15.43 -31.04 -75.40
C ARG A 23 15.88 -29.67 -74.86
N GLY A 24 17.17 -29.66 -74.47
CA GLY A 24 18.01 -28.48 -74.24
C GLY A 24 19.47 -28.84 -74.53
N THR A 25 20.38 -27.87 -74.40
CA THR A 25 21.84 -28.02 -74.52
C THR A 25 22.55 -27.10 -73.54
N VAL A 26 23.78 -27.45 -73.15
CA VAL A 26 24.49 -26.90 -71.98
C VAL A 26 25.70 -26.08 -72.40
N SER A 27 25.96 -24.97 -71.71
CA SER A 27 27.32 -24.50 -71.41
C SER A 27 27.30 -23.70 -70.10
N ALA A 28 28.41 -23.65 -69.37
CA ALA A 28 28.45 -23.18 -67.99
C ALA A 28 29.73 -22.37 -67.66
N ALA A 29 29.61 -21.43 -66.72
CA ALA A 29 30.75 -20.85 -66.00
C ALA A 29 30.31 -20.33 -64.61
N SER A 30 30.72 -21.07 -63.58
CA SER A 30 30.98 -20.69 -62.17
C SER A 30 30.10 -19.68 -61.39
N ALA A 31 29.90 -19.80 -60.07
CA ALA A 31 29.67 -20.92 -59.13
C ALA A 31 29.60 -20.31 -57.72
N VAL A 32 28.57 -20.63 -56.94
CA VAL A 32 28.50 -20.35 -55.49
C VAL A 32 28.04 -21.65 -54.83
N PRO A 33 28.76 -22.18 -53.82
CA PRO A 33 28.54 -23.54 -53.34
C PRO A 33 27.26 -23.70 -52.49
N GLU A 34 26.73 -24.92 -52.51
CA GLU A 34 25.47 -25.32 -51.89
C GLU A 34 25.55 -25.46 -50.36
N TYR A 35 24.39 -25.36 -49.69
CA TYR A 35 24.15 -26.02 -48.41
C TYR A 35 23.23 -27.23 -48.65
N ALA A 36 23.68 -28.41 -48.22
CA ALA A 36 23.04 -29.68 -48.57
C ALA A 36 21.65 -29.86 -47.93
N HIS A 37 20.76 -30.53 -48.64
CA HIS A 37 19.51 -31.05 -48.09
C HIS A 37 19.80 -32.13 -47.05
N HIS A 38 19.16 -32.03 -45.88
CA HIS A 38 19.15 -33.10 -44.88
C HIS A 38 17.77 -33.78 -44.90
N GLU A 39 17.70 -35.02 -45.40
CA GLU A 39 16.49 -35.82 -45.32
C GLU A 39 16.20 -36.20 -43.86
N LEU A 40 14.92 -36.21 -43.49
CA LEU A 40 14.46 -36.67 -42.18
C LEU A 40 14.18 -38.18 -42.23
N PRO A 41 14.75 -39.00 -41.33
CA PRO A 41 14.46 -40.42 -41.29
C PRO A 41 13.02 -40.69 -40.81
N PRO A 42 12.29 -41.65 -41.40
CA PRO A 42 11.04 -42.16 -40.85
C PRO A 42 11.27 -42.96 -39.54
N ASP A 43 10.17 -43.32 -38.87
CA ASP A 43 10.11 -44.19 -37.68
C ASP A 43 10.75 -43.69 -36.36
N ALA A 44 10.63 -42.40 -36.08
CA ALA A 44 10.90 -41.81 -34.76
C ALA A 44 9.71 -41.84 -33.77
N LEU A 45 8.69 -42.70 -33.97
CA LEU A 45 7.38 -42.61 -33.28
C LEU A 45 6.94 -43.79 -32.39
N SER A 46 7.85 -44.68 -31.94
CA SER A 46 7.46 -45.71 -30.96
C SER A 46 8.55 -46.29 -30.03
N GLN A 47 9.47 -45.47 -29.49
CA GLN A 47 10.23 -45.84 -28.28
C GLN A 47 10.06 -44.82 -27.14
N PRO A 48 10.11 -45.28 -25.87
CA PRO A 48 8.99 -44.94 -24.99
C PRO A 48 9.27 -43.82 -23.99
N ARG A 49 8.20 -43.06 -23.70
CA ARG A 49 8.05 -42.14 -22.55
C ARG A 49 8.52 -42.74 -21.20
N ARG A 50 8.54 -44.08 -21.07
CA ARG A 50 9.11 -44.80 -19.92
C ARG A 50 10.62 -44.58 -19.74
N GLU A 51 11.39 -44.42 -20.81
CA GLU A 51 12.85 -44.23 -20.71
C GLU A 51 13.20 -42.78 -20.39
N SER A 52 12.45 -41.81 -20.94
CA SER A 52 12.49 -40.42 -20.49
C SER A 52 12.14 -40.28 -19.00
N LEU A 53 11.26 -41.14 -18.49
CA LEU A 53 10.93 -41.22 -17.06
C LEU A 53 12.00 -41.92 -16.21
N LYS A 54 12.68 -42.96 -16.73
CA LYS A 54 13.82 -43.62 -16.05
C LYS A 54 15.01 -42.67 -15.86
N HIS A 55 15.27 -41.79 -16.83
CA HIS A 55 16.40 -40.84 -16.80
C HIS A 55 16.03 -39.46 -16.20
N ALA A 56 14.77 -39.24 -15.83
CA ALA A 56 14.36 -38.02 -15.15
C ALA A 56 14.97 -37.98 -13.74
N LYS A 57 15.72 -36.92 -13.42
CA LYS A 57 16.21 -36.68 -12.05
C LYS A 57 15.01 -36.69 -11.09
N PRO A 58 15.06 -37.45 -9.97
CA PRO A 58 13.98 -37.45 -8.99
C PRO A 58 13.79 -36.05 -8.40
N PHE A 59 12.53 -35.65 -8.24
CA PHE A 59 12.20 -34.34 -7.66
C PHE A 59 12.74 -34.24 -6.22
N SER A 60 13.32 -33.09 -5.87
CA SER A 60 14.12 -32.98 -4.64
C SER A 60 13.33 -33.19 -3.34
N ALA A 61 13.92 -33.96 -2.43
CA ALA A 61 13.43 -34.12 -1.06
C ALA A 61 13.48 -32.82 -0.23
N PHE A 62 14.26 -31.81 -0.65
CA PHE A 62 14.26 -30.47 -0.04
C PHE A 62 13.06 -29.63 -0.47
N LEU A 63 12.40 -29.96 -1.60
CA LEU A 63 11.21 -29.28 -2.09
C LEU A 63 9.92 -30.12 -1.92
N THR A 64 10.01 -31.23 -1.20
CA THR A 64 8.86 -32.10 -0.88
C THR A 64 8.53 -31.98 0.61
N ASP A 65 7.28 -31.72 0.94
CA ASP A 65 6.85 -31.56 2.34
C ASP A 65 6.34 -32.86 2.98
N THR A 66 5.96 -32.75 4.25
CA THR A 66 5.40 -33.83 5.08
C THR A 66 4.07 -34.40 4.56
N PHE A 67 3.42 -33.74 3.59
CA PHE A 67 2.20 -34.17 2.93
C PHE A 67 2.46 -34.66 1.50
N GLN A 68 3.72 -34.96 1.16
CA GLN A 68 4.17 -35.41 -0.17
C GLN A 68 3.87 -34.40 -1.31
N ARG A 69 3.66 -33.12 -0.97
CA ARG A 69 3.45 -32.07 -1.97
C ARG A 69 4.80 -31.64 -2.54
N GLN A 70 4.99 -31.86 -3.82
CA GLN A 70 6.16 -31.41 -4.59
C GLN A 70 6.01 -29.92 -4.94
N HIS A 71 7.02 -29.11 -4.63
CA HIS A 71 6.98 -27.65 -4.80
C HIS A 71 7.69 -27.17 -6.07
N ASP A 72 7.09 -27.41 -7.23
CA ASP A 72 7.64 -27.07 -8.55
C ASP A 72 7.38 -25.61 -9.00
N TYR A 73 6.73 -24.78 -8.16
CA TYR A 73 6.29 -23.43 -8.50
C TYR A 73 6.77 -22.37 -7.47
N LEU A 74 7.77 -21.57 -7.89
CA LEU A 74 8.34 -20.46 -7.14
C LEU A 74 7.72 -19.11 -7.54
N ARG A 75 7.43 -18.22 -6.58
CA ARG A 75 7.04 -16.83 -6.84
C ARG A 75 8.00 -15.86 -6.14
N ILE A 76 8.69 -15.03 -6.91
CA ILE A 76 9.72 -14.11 -6.41
C ILE A 76 9.18 -12.68 -6.43
N SER A 77 9.11 -12.04 -5.26
CA SER A 77 8.89 -10.60 -5.13
C SER A 77 10.21 -9.89 -5.42
N ILE A 78 10.29 -9.11 -6.49
CA ILE A 78 11.55 -8.50 -6.97
C ILE A 78 11.67 -7.01 -6.66
N THR A 79 10.61 -6.39 -6.13
CA THR A 79 10.62 -4.97 -5.72
C THR A 79 9.47 -4.66 -4.76
N GLU A 80 9.69 -3.73 -3.83
CA GLU A 80 8.65 -3.17 -2.96
C GLU A 80 7.88 -2.02 -3.63
N LYS A 81 8.42 -1.47 -4.72
CA LYS A 81 7.87 -0.27 -5.35
C LYS A 81 6.63 -0.60 -6.17
N CYS A 82 5.60 0.22 -6.05
CA CYS A 82 4.39 0.15 -6.88
C CYS A 82 4.02 1.55 -7.39
N ASN A 83 3.56 1.62 -8.63
CA ASN A 83 3.01 2.83 -9.27
C ASN A 83 1.52 3.05 -8.94
N LEU A 84 0.84 2.09 -8.31
CA LEU A 84 -0.56 2.17 -7.83
C LEU A 84 -0.67 2.18 -6.29
N ARG A 85 -1.85 2.53 -5.76
CA ARG A 85 -2.19 2.55 -4.32
C ARG A 85 -3.56 1.91 -4.06
N CYS A 86 -3.74 0.67 -4.55
CA CYS A 86 -5.04 0.00 -4.60
C CYS A 86 -5.68 -0.20 -3.22
N LEU A 87 -6.97 0.11 -3.10
CA LEU A 87 -7.72 0.18 -1.83
C LEU A 87 -7.62 -1.08 -0.94
N TYR A 88 -7.47 -2.26 -1.56
CA TYR A 88 -7.38 -3.55 -0.87
C TYR A 88 -5.94 -4.02 -0.57
N CYS A 89 -4.92 -3.33 -1.09
CA CYS A 89 -3.54 -3.80 -1.14
C CYS A 89 -2.51 -2.82 -0.54
N MET A 90 -2.74 -1.51 -0.60
CA MET A 90 -1.77 -0.52 -0.12
C MET A 90 -2.48 0.74 0.44
N PRO A 91 -2.01 1.30 1.58
CA PRO A 91 -2.48 2.60 2.09
C PRO A 91 -2.27 3.74 1.07
N GLU A 92 -2.97 4.85 1.27
CA GLU A 92 -3.03 6.00 0.34
C GLU A 92 -1.64 6.64 0.16
N GLU A 93 -1.02 6.86 1.30
CA GLU A 93 0.30 7.41 1.57
C GLU A 93 1.42 6.52 0.98
N GLY A 94 1.09 5.26 0.68
CA GLY A 94 2.06 4.22 0.35
C GLY A 94 2.77 3.67 1.58
N VAL A 95 3.86 2.96 1.33
CA VAL A 95 4.60 2.20 2.35
C VAL A 95 6.05 2.67 2.40
N PRO A 96 6.70 2.73 3.59
CA PRO A 96 8.11 3.01 3.71
C PRO A 96 8.92 1.99 2.88
N GLN A 97 9.76 2.46 1.97
CA GLN A 97 10.58 1.59 1.12
C GLN A 97 11.83 1.16 1.88
N SER A 98 12.19 -0.12 1.82
CA SER A 98 13.47 -0.59 2.36
C SER A 98 14.66 0.04 1.61
N PRO A 99 15.80 0.26 2.28
CA PRO A 99 17.06 0.59 1.62
C PRO A 99 17.40 -0.44 0.53
N SER A 100 18.05 0.00 -0.55
CA SER A 100 18.47 -0.90 -1.64
C SER A 100 19.34 -2.06 -1.16
N SER A 101 20.20 -1.82 -0.17
CA SER A 101 21.05 -2.82 0.49
C SER A 101 20.26 -3.92 1.22
N HIS A 102 18.98 -3.71 1.55
CA HIS A 102 18.13 -4.74 2.18
C HIS A 102 17.35 -5.58 1.15
N LEU A 103 17.29 -5.15 -0.11
CA LEU A 103 16.58 -5.87 -1.17
C LEU A 103 17.50 -6.86 -1.89
N LEU A 104 16.91 -7.85 -2.57
CA LEU A 104 17.65 -8.78 -3.41
C LEU A 104 18.15 -8.13 -4.72
N THR A 105 19.45 -8.27 -4.99
CA THR A 105 20.08 -7.86 -6.26
C THR A 105 19.67 -8.80 -7.42
N THR A 106 20.03 -8.46 -8.65
CA THR A 106 19.75 -9.33 -9.82
C THR A 106 20.56 -10.64 -9.77
N PRO A 107 21.88 -10.62 -9.51
CA PRO A 107 22.65 -11.83 -9.25
C PRO A 107 22.10 -12.70 -8.11
N GLU A 108 21.66 -12.11 -6.99
CA GLU A 108 21.07 -12.86 -5.87
C GLU A 108 19.77 -13.57 -6.27
N ILE A 109 18.92 -12.92 -7.08
CA ILE A 109 17.69 -13.55 -7.60
C ILE A 109 18.04 -14.65 -8.62
N TYR A 110 19.04 -14.45 -9.49
CA TYR A 110 19.47 -15.46 -10.45
C TYR A 110 20.03 -16.70 -9.74
N LEU A 111 20.94 -16.53 -8.77
CA LEU A 111 21.52 -17.63 -8.00
C LEU A 111 20.44 -18.44 -7.27
N LEU A 112 19.54 -17.77 -6.55
CA LEU A 112 18.40 -18.42 -5.90
C LEU A 112 17.51 -19.15 -6.92
N SER A 113 17.23 -18.53 -8.07
CA SER A 113 16.45 -19.16 -9.15
C SER A 113 17.13 -20.41 -9.70
N SER A 114 18.45 -20.39 -9.90
CA SER A 114 19.23 -21.53 -10.40
C SER A 114 19.21 -22.68 -9.41
N THR A 115 19.43 -22.43 -8.11
CA THR A 115 19.32 -23.47 -7.07
C THR A 115 17.90 -24.03 -6.99
N PHE A 116 16.84 -23.21 -7.02
CA PHE A 116 15.47 -23.74 -7.00
C PHE A 116 15.13 -24.56 -8.27
N VAL A 117 15.58 -24.15 -9.45
CA VAL A 117 15.39 -24.91 -10.70
C VAL A 117 16.16 -26.24 -10.66
N SER A 118 17.40 -26.25 -10.16
CA SER A 118 18.21 -27.48 -10.05
C SER A 118 17.56 -28.56 -9.16
N GLN A 119 16.74 -28.15 -8.19
CA GLN A 119 15.96 -29.02 -7.31
C GLN A 119 14.60 -29.46 -7.87
N GLY A 120 14.18 -28.93 -9.02
CA GLY A 120 12.95 -29.32 -9.72
C GLY A 120 11.87 -28.23 -9.86
N VAL A 121 12.14 -26.96 -9.52
CA VAL A 121 11.20 -25.88 -9.87
C VAL A 121 11.12 -25.72 -11.38
N THR A 122 9.96 -26.01 -11.96
CA THR A 122 9.69 -25.86 -13.39
C THR A 122 9.01 -24.54 -13.73
N LYS A 123 8.55 -23.78 -12.73
CA LYS A 123 7.78 -22.54 -12.90
C LYS A 123 8.24 -21.44 -11.97
N ILE A 124 8.68 -20.32 -12.55
CA ILE A 124 9.03 -19.08 -11.82
C ILE A 124 8.03 -17.98 -12.18
N ARG A 125 7.52 -17.29 -11.17
CA ARG A 125 6.68 -16.10 -11.33
C ARG A 125 7.28 -14.87 -10.67
N LEU A 126 7.53 -13.84 -11.45
CA LEU A 126 7.95 -12.53 -10.96
C LEU A 126 6.73 -11.70 -10.52
N THR A 127 6.88 -11.02 -9.38
CA THR A 127 5.86 -10.16 -8.74
C THR A 127 6.58 -9.05 -7.97
N GLY A 128 5.86 -8.12 -7.36
CA GLY A 128 6.44 -7.23 -6.34
C GLY A 128 5.35 -6.51 -5.56
N GLY A 129 5.57 -5.21 -5.37
CA GLY A 129 4.56 -4.23 -5.76
C GLY A 129 4.27 -4.37 -7.26
N GLU A 130 4.89 -3.54 -8.09
CA GLU A 130 4.79 -3.65 -9.55
C GLU A 130 6.16 -4.01 -10.17
N PRO A 131 6.36 -5.24 -10.69
CA PRO A 131 7.66 -5.65 -11.22
C PRO A 131 8.13 -4.84 -12.44
N THR A 132 7.23 -4.29 -13.26
CA THR A 132 7.63 -3.46 -14.42
C THR A 132 8.29 -2.13 -14.03
N VAL A 133 8.14 -1.69 -12.76
CA VAL A 133 8.82 -0.50 -12.17
C VAL A 133 10.28 -0.79 -11.78
N ARG A 134 10.71 -2.06 -11.70
CA ARG A 134 12.14 -2.40 -11.53
C ARG A 134 12.92 -1.99 -12.80
N LYS A 135 14.05 -1.29 -12.62
CA LYS A 135 14.86 -0.73 -13.72
C LYS A 135 15.45 -1.85 -14.59
N ASP A 136 16.12 -2.77 -13.93
CA ASP A 136 16.87 -3.93 -14.43
C ASP A 136 16.00 -5.18 -14.69
N ILE A 137 14.69 -5.01 -14.89
CA ILE A 137 13.75 -6.12 -15.09
C ILE A 137 14.06 -6.96 -16.35
N LEU A 138 14.51 -6.34 -17.45
CA LEU A 138 14.83 -7.06 -18.68
C LEU A 138 16.11 -7.91 -18.51
N PRO A 139 17.27 -7.36 -18.06
CA PRO A 139 18.44 -8.18 -17.70
C PRO A 139 18.11 -9.35 -16.77
N LEU A 140 17.35 -9.11 -15.70
CA LEU A 140 16.92 -10.16 -14.76
C LEU A 140 16.08 -11.25 -15.44
N MET A 141 15.20 -10.87 -16.37
CA MET A 141 14.39 -11.85 -17.12
C MET A 141 15.23 -12.64 -18.14
N HIS A 142 16.21 -12.04 -18.83
CA HIS A 142 17.12 -12.80 -19.70
C HIS A 142 17.98 -13.78 -18.89
N GLN A 143 18.52 -13.35 -17.74
CA GLN A 143 19.26 -14.25 -16.83
C GLN A 143 18.41 -15.44 -16.38
N ILE A 144 17.20 -15.20 -15.85
CA ILE A 144 16.28 -16.30 -15.46
C ILE A 144 15.85 -17.14 -16.68
N GLY A 145 15.69 -16.52 -17.86
CA GLY A 145 15.37 -17.21 -19.11
C GLY A 145 16.42 -18.25 -19.53
N SER A 146 17.70 -18.02 -19.23
CA SER A 146 18.78 -18.99 -19.50
C SER A 146 18.60 -20.32 -18.75
N LEU A 147 17.92 -20.31 -17.59
CA LEU A 147 17.64 -21.50 -16.77
C LEU A 147 16.67 -22.50 -17.45
N ARG A 148 16.13 -22.17 -18.63
CA ARG A 148 15.41 -23.13 -19.49
C ARG A 148 16.26 -24.35 -19.82
N SER A 149 17.56 -24.15 -20.05
CA SER A 149 18.57 -25.21 -20.22
C SER A 149 18.67 -26.16 -19.01
N GLN A 150 18.33 -25.68 -17.81
CA GLN A 150 18.41 -26.42 -16.55
C GLN A 150 17.06 -27.04 -16.12
N GLY A 151 15.97 -26.81 -16.87
CA GLY A 151 14.65 -27.39 -16.62
C GLY A 151 13.51 -26.41 -16.35
N LEU A 152 13.76 -25.09 -16.38
CA LEU A 152 12.69 -24.08 -16.26
C LEU A 152 11.75 -24.15 -17.48
N LYS A 153 10.45 -24.36 -17.26
CA LYS A 153 9.45 -24.50 -18.33
C LYS A 153 8.64 -23.22 -18.51
N GLU A 154 8.13 -22.67 -17.41
CA GLU A 154 7.30 -21.45 -17.43
C GLU A 154 7.98 -20.31 -16.64
N LEU A 155 8.28 -19.22 -17.35
CA LEU A 155 8.56 -17.90 -16.76
C LEU A 155 7.30 -17.05 -16.90
N CYS A 156 6.79 -16.52 -15.78
CA CYS A 156 5.55 -15.76 -15.74
C CYS A 156 5.71 -14.40 -15.03
N LEU A 157 4.88 -13.44 -15.40
CA LEU A 157 4.78 -12.11 -14.75
C LEU A 157 3.43 -11.94 -14.04
N THR A 158 3.41 -11.23 -12.91
CA THR A 158 2.19 -10.63 -12.36
C THR A 158 2.35 -9.12 -12.25
N THR A 159 1.47 -8.37 -12.91
CA THR A 159 1.60 -6.91 -13.11
C THR A 159 0.21 -6.26 -13.20
N ASN A 160 0.12 -4.97 -12.86
CA ASN A 160 -1.05 -4.13 -13.17
C ASN A 160 -1.14 -3.67 -14.62
N GLY A 161 -0.14 -3.99 -15.46
CA GLY A 161 -0.17 -3.76 -16.90
C GLY A 161 0.21 -2.34 -17.36
N ILE A 162 0.21 -1.31 -16.50
CA ILE A 162 0.37 0.10 -16.93
C ILE A 162 1.65 0.36 -17.74
N SER A 163 2.74 -0.35 -17.45
CA SER A 163 4.01 -0.21 -18.18
C SER A 163 4.36 -1.43 -19.05
N LEU A 164 3.43 -2.36 -19.24
CA LEU A 164 3.71 -3.66 -19.88
C LEU A 164 3.87 -3.53 -21.41
N HIS A 165 2.98 -2.81 -22.09
CA HIS A 165 3.05 -2.58 -23.56
C HIS A 165 4.40 -2.05 -24.07
N ARG A 166 5.21 -1.41 -23.22
CA ARG A 166 6.55 -0.85 -23.58
C ARG A 166 7.72 -1.82 -23.36
N LYS A 167 7.44 -3.00 -22.82
CA LYS A 167 8.43 -4.00 -22.43
C LYS A 167 8.07 -5.41 -22.92
N LEU A 168 6.85 -5.62 -23.45
CA LEU A 168 6.29 -6.95 -23.68
C LEU A 168 7.08 -7.75 -24.72
N ASP A 169 7.52 -7.10 -25.80
CA ASP A 169 8.32 -7.69 -26.87
C ASP A 169 9.67 -8.22 -26.33
N SER A 170 10.47 -7.37 -25.67
CA SER A 170 11.71 -7.80 -25.02
C SER A 170 11.52 -8.78 -23.86
N MET A 171 10.35 -8.78 -23.21
CA MET A 171 9.99 -9.83 -22.25
C MET A 171 9.69 -11.17 -22.93
N ALA A 172 9.11 -11.17 -24.14
CA ALA A 172 8.90 -12.37 -24.94
C ALA A 172 10.24 -12.94 -25.43
N GLU A 173 11.17 -12.09 -25.88
CA GLU A 173 12.56 -12.44 -26.20
C GLU A 173 13.29 -13.04 -24.98
N ALA A 174 13.06 -12.51 -23.77
CA ALA A 174 13.52 -13.09 -22.51
C ALA A 174 12.79 -14.39 -22.10
N GLY A 175 11.89 -14.92 -22.92
CA GLY A 175 11.20 -16.20 -22.72
C GLY A 175 9.98 -16.13 -21.78
N LEU A 176 9.28 -14.99 -21.68
CA LEU A 176 8.01 -14.86 -20.97
C LEU A 176 6.92 -15.76 -21.60
N THR A 177 6.37 -16.68 -20.80
CA THR A 177 5.32 -17.63 -21.23
C THR A 177 3.91 -17.33 -20.71
N GLY A 178 3.74 -16.31 -19.85
CA GLY A 178 2.41 -15.94 -19.40
C GLY A 178 2.35 -14.75 -18.45
N VAL A 179 1.29 -13.96 -18.60
CA VAL A 179 1.01 -12.74 -17.83
C VAL A 179 -0.26 -12.95 -17.02
N ASN A 180 -0.15 -12.79 -15.70
CA ASN A 180 -1.31 -12.56 -14.85
C ASN A 180 -1.45 -11.05 -14.66
N LEU A 181 -2.34 -10.45 -15.43
CA LEU A 181 -2.65 -9.03 -15.34
C LEU A 181 -3.68 -8.81 -14.23
N SER A 182 -3.47 -7.80 -13.39
CA SER A 182 -4.42 -7.38 -12.36
C SER A 182 -5.24 -6.19 -12.84
N LEU A 183 -6.54 -6.40 -13.01
CA LEU A 183 -7.51 -5.40 -13.44
C LEU A 183 -8.84 -5.73 -12.77
N ASP A 184 -9.27 -4.86 -11.85
CA ASP A 184 -10.42 -5.11 -10.98
C ASP A 184 -11.72 -4.43 -11.46
N THR A 185 -11.66 -3.68 -12.55
CA THR A 185 -12.78 -2.91 -13.13
C THR A 185 -12.48 -2.58 -14.60
N LEU A 186 -13.52 -2.50 -15.42
CA LEU A 186 -13.51 -2.09 -16.82
C LEU A 186 -13.94 -0.63 -17.02
N ASP A 187 -14.36 0.07 -15.96
CA ASP A 187 -14.67 1.51 -16.02
C ASP A 187 -13.42 2.38 -15.70
N PRO A 188 -13.08 3.38 -16.53
CA PRO A 188 -11.90 4.22 -16.32
C PRO A 188 -11.92 5.07 -15.03
N TRP A 189 -13.09 5.48 -14.55
CA TRP A 189 -13.23 6.30 -13.34
C TRP A 189 -13.14 5.43 -12.09
N GLN A 190 -13.83 4.29 -12.10
CA GLN A 190 -13.75 3.27 -11.06
C GLN A 190 -12.32 2.71 -10.96
N PHE A 191 -11.59 2.58 -12.07
CA PHE A 191 -10.16 2.26 -12.04
C PHE A 191 -9.37 3.31 -11.25
N GLN A 192 -9.62 4.61 -11.48
CA GLN A 192 -8.95 5.66 -10.73
C GLN A 192 -9.33 5.65 -9.25
N ILE A 193 -10.59 5.35 -8.90
CA ILE A 193 -11.05 5.21 -7.50
C ILE A 193 -10.37 4.01 -6.82
N MET A 194 -10.43 2.83 -7.44
CA MET A 194 -9.92 1.58 -6.88
C MET A 194 -8.40 1.54 -6.75
N THR A 195 -7.66 2.20 -7.66
CA THR A 195 -6.19 2.18 -7.70
C THR A 195 -5.53 3.48 -7.19
N ARG A 196 -6.34 4.53 -6.97
CA ARG A 196 -5.96 5.93 -6.65
C ARG A 196 -5.04 6.60 -7.68
N ARG A 197 -4.97 6.10 -8.91
CA ARG A 197 -4.10 6.64 -9.99
C ARG A 197 -4.75 6.46 -11.36
N LYS A 198 -4.36 7.31 -12.31
CA LYS A 198 -4.68 7.10 -13.73
C LYS A 198 -3.82 5.98 -14.31
N GLY A 199 -4.33 5.25 -15.29
CA GLY A 199 -3.60 4.16 -15.94
C GLY A 199 -4.42 3.25 -16.87
N PHE A 200 -5.75 3.24 -16.75
CA PHE A 200 -6.66 2.32 -17.44
C PHE A 200 -6.34 2.08 -18.93
N GLU A 201 -6.24 3.14 -19.75
CA GLU A 201 -5.88 3.02 -21.17
C GLU A 201 -4.56 2.28 -21.43
N ALA A 202 -3.57 2.48 -20.56
CA ALA A 202 -2.26 1.86 -20.68
C ALA A 202 -2.28 0.38 -20.26
N VAL A 203 -3.26 -0.02 -19.44
CA VAL A 203 -3.57 -1.42 -19.14
C VAL A 203 -4.25 -2.07 -20.34
N MET A 204 -5.28 -1.43 -20.93
CA MET A 204 -5.98 -1.93 -22.12
C MET A 204 -5.02 -2.10 -23.31
N LYS A 205 -4.22 -1.08 -23.64
CA LYS A 205 -3.15 -1.15 -24.65
C LYS A 205 -2.15 -2.29 -24.42
N SER A 206 -2.01 -2.77 -23.18
CA SER A 206 -1.14 -3.92 -22.84
C SER A 206 -1.86 -5.27 -22.89
N ILE A 207 -3.19 -5.30 -22.83
CA ILE A 207 -4.01 -6.46 -23.17
C ILE A 207 -4.04 -6.61 -24.70
N ASP A 208 -4.37 -5.54 -25.41
CA ASP A 208 -4.46 -5.49 -26.87
C ASP A 208 -3.15 -5.94 -27.53
N ARG A 209 -2.02 -5.36 -27.13
CA ARG A 209 -0.68 -5.73 -27.64
C ARG A 209 -0.35 -7.21 -27.42
N LEU A 210 -0.77 -7.80 -26.31
CA LEU A 210 -0.51 -9.22 -26.02
C LEU A 210 -1.40 -10.12 -26.89
N LEU A 211 -2.66 -9.73 -27.11
CA LEU A 211 -3.56 -10.43 -28.03
C LEU A 211 -3.08 -10.34 -29.50
N GLU A 212 -2.53 -9.21 -29.92
CA GLU A 212 -1.82 -9.08 -31.22
C GLU A 212 -0.65 -10.05 -31.31
N MET A 213 0.28 -10.03 -30.35
CA MET A 213 1.45 -10.92 -30.34
C MET A 213 1.05 -12.40 -30.35
N ASN A 214 -0.04 -12.77 -29.68
CA ASN A 214 -0.58 -14.13 -29.71
C ASN A 214 -1.19 -14.50 -31.07
N LYS A 215 -1.87 -13.58 -31.77
CA LYS A 215 -2.31 -13.79 -33.17
C LYS A 215 -1.10 -14.00 -34.10
N SER A 216 0.02 -13.34 -33.82
CA SER A 216 1.31 -13.55 -34.49
C SER A 216 2.11 -14.75 -33.96
N GLY A 217 1.53 -15.61 -33.11
CA GLY A 217 2.13 -16.89 -32.69
C GLY A 217 2.97 -16.87 -31.40
N ALA A 218 3.04 -15.75 -30.66
CA ALA A 218 3.92 -15.64 -29.47
C ALA A 218 3.54 -16.58 -28.29
N GLY A 219 2.32 -17.10 -28.24
CA GLY A 219 1.90 -18.14 -27.28
C GLY A 219 1.89 -17.73 -25.80
N ILE A 220 1.86 -16.43 -25.49
CA ILE A 220 1.94 -15.89 -24.13
C ILE A 220 0.56 -16.03 -23.45
N LYS A 221 0.47 -16.87 -22.42
CA LYS A 221 -0.80 -17.12 -21.71
C LYS A 221 -1.26 -15.89 -20.90
N LEU A 222 -2.24 -15.13 -21.39
CA LEU A 222 -2.85 -14.02 -20.66
C LEU A 222 -3.97 -14.50 -19.72
N LYS A 223 -3.90 -14.06 -18.46
CA LYS A 223 -4.93 -14.30 -17.45
C LYS A 223 -5.24 -13.01 -16.71
N ILE A 224 -6.45 -12.48 -16.83
CA ILE A 224 -6.90 -11.29 -16.09
C ILE A 224 -7.31 -11.74 -14.68
N ASN A 225 -7.04 -10.94 -13.65
CA ASN A 225 -7.32 -11.27 -12.25
C ASN A 225 -8.03 -10.07 -11.63
N CYS A 226 -9.26 -10.28 -11.16
CA CYS A 226 -10.15 -9.28 -10.60
C CYS A 226 -10.53 -9.68 -9.17
N VAL A 227 -10.20 -8.84 -8.19
CA VAL A 227 -10.60 -8.99 -6.79
C VAL A 227 -11.99 -8.39 -6.62
N VAL A 228 -12.97 -9.24 -6.34
CA VAL A 228 -14.38 -8.82 -6.29
C VAL A 228 -14.77 -8.41 -4.86
N MET A 229 -15.31 -7.21 -4.73
CA MET A 229 -15.75 -6.59 -3.49
C MET A 229 -17.18 -6.05 -3.65
N ARG A 230 -18.05 -6.42 -2.70
CA ARG A 230 -19.46 -5.97 -2.65
C ARG A 230 -19.54 -4.47 -2.36
N GLY A 231 -20.46 -3.78 -3.04
CA GLY A 231 -20.63 -2.34 -3.01
C GLY A 231 -19.57 -1.58 -3.83
N LEU A 232 -18.89 -2.25 -4.78
CA LEU A 232 -17.79 -1.65 -5.54
C LEU A 232 -17.73 -2.13 -7.00
N ASN A 233 -17.43 -3.40 -7.25
CA ASN A 233 -17.20 -3.92 -8.62
C ASN A 233 -17.97 -5.21 -8.93
N GLU A 234 -18.89 -5.66 -8.07
CA GLU A 234 -19.67 -6.88 -8.30
C GLU A 234 -20.57 -6.80 -9.55
N LYS A 235 -20.98 -5.58 -9.95
CA LYS A 235 -21.76 -5.33 -11.16
C LYS A 235 -20.98 -5.62 -12.44
N GLU A 236 -19.65 -5.61 -12.37
CA GLU A 236 -18.76 -5.73 -13.51
C GLU A 236 -18.40 -7.19 -13.85
N ILE A 237 -18.81 -8.15 -13.02
CA ILE A 237 -18.60 -9.59 -13.25
C ILE A 237 -19.12 -10.01 -14.63
N ILE A 238 -20.30 -9.54 -15.02
CA ILE A 238 -20.88 -9.84 -16.35
C ILE A 238 -20.06 -9.18 -17.48
N PRO A 239 -19.79 -7.86 -17.49
CA PRO A 239 -18.84 -7.24 -18.42
C PRO A 239 -17.47 -7.95 -18.53
N PHE A 240 -16.90 -8.40 -17.41
CA PHE A 240 -15.67 -9.19 -17.40
C PHE A 240 -15.82 -10.57 -18.05
N VAL A 241 -17.00 -11.20 -17.95
CA VAL A 241 -17.31 -12.43 -18.69
C VAL A 241 -17.44 -12.15 -20.19
N GLU A 242 -18.10 -11.06 -20.61
CA GLU A 242 -18.22 -10.68 -22.04
C GLU A 242 -16.86 -10.47 -22.72
N LEU A 243 -15.86 -9.97 -21.99
CA LEU A 243 -14.51 -9.75 -22.51
C LEU A 243 -13.87 -11.06 -23.04
N GLY A 244 -14.24 -12.21 -22.48
CA GLY A 244 -13.83 -13.54 -22.94
C GLY A 244 -14.70 -14.14 -24.05
N ARG A 245 -15.64 -13.39 -24.64
CA ARG A 245 -16.54 -13.93 -25.68
C ARG A 245 -15.79 -14.31 -26.96
N GLU A 246 -15.03 -13.37 -27.51
CA GLU A 246 -14.34 -13.51 -28.81
C GLU A 246 -12.82 -13.71 -28.66
N GLN A 247 -12.31 -13.71 -27.43
CA GLN A 247 -10.88 -13.69 -27.10
C GLN A 247 -10.53 -14.89 -26.21
N ASP A 248 -9.52 -15.70 -26.56
CA ASP A 248 -8.98 -16.73 -25.65
C ASP A 248 -8.14 -16.07 -24.55
N LEU A 249 -8.85 -15.56 -23.55
CA LEU A 249 -8.31 -15.06 -22.31
C LEU A 249 -9.03 -15.71 -21.14
N GLU A 250 -8.33 -15.84 -20.01
CA GLU A 250 -8.93 -16.38 -18.80
C GLU A 250 -9.13 -15.27 -17.76
N VAL A 251 -10.39 -14.92 -17.47
CA VAL A 251 -10.70 -13.96 -16.40
C VAL A 251 -10.90 -14.71 -15.08
N ARG A 252 -10.13 -14.32 -14.06
CA ARG A 252 -10.10 -14.96 -12.75
C ARG A 252 -10.68 -14.03 -11.68
N PHE A 253 -11.87 -14.36 -11.20
CA PHE A 253 -12.48 -13.70 -10.04
C PHE A 253 -11.89 -14.24 -8.74
N ILE A 254 -11.55 -13.34 -7.82
CA ILE A 254 -10.86 -13.68 -6.56
C ILE A 254 -11.72 -13.20 -5.38
N GLU A 255 -12.00 -14.11 -4.44
CA GLU A 255 -12.67 -13.78 -3.17
C GLU A 255 -11.81 -12.82 -2.33
N TYR A 256 -12.41 -11.71 -1.87
CA TYR A 256 -11.74 -10.67 -1.08
C TYR A 256 -11.18 -11.20 0.26
N MET A 257 -9.85 -11.19 0.40
CA MET A 257 -9.10 -11.72 1.54
C MET A 257 -8.72 -10.64 2.59
N PRO A 258 -8.61 -11.02 3.88
CA PRO A 258 -7.94 -10.19 4.88
C PRO A 258 -6.43 -10.10 4.60
N PHE A 259 -5.87 -8.91 4.77
CA PHE A 259 -4.42 -8.66 4.75
C PHE A 259 -4.06 -7.59 5.78
N ASP A 260 -2.95 -7.77 6.48
CA ASP A 260 -2.35 -6.76 7.38
C ASP A 260 -2.24 -5.39 6.66
N GLY A 261 -3.11 -4.45 7.04
CA GLY A 261 -3.17 -3.10 6.47
C GLY A 261 -4.39 -2.79 5.59
N ASN A 262 -5.26 -3.77 5.25
CA ASN A 262 -6.55 -3.48 4.62
C ASN A 262 -7.70 -3.47 5.65
N LYS A 263 -8.71 -2.62 5.42
CA LYS A 263 -9.94 -2.59 6.24
C LYS A 263 -10.88 -3.72 5.81
N TRP A 264 -10.47 -4.96 6.09
CA TRP A 264 -11.25 -6.15 5.80
C TRP A 264 -12.62 -6.12 6.48
N SER A 265 -13.58 -6.79 5.87
CA SER A 265 -14.91 -7.00 6.41
C SER A 265 -15.57 -8.12 5.63
N GLN A 266 -16.11 -9.11 6.33
CA GLN A 266 -16.88 -10.19 5.73
C GLN A 266 -18.05 -9.68 4.88
N GLY A 267 -18.66 -8.54 5.23
CA GLY A 267 -19.75 -7.93 4.45
C GLY A 267 -19.34 -7.44 3.05
N LYS A 268 -18.05 -7.13 2.84
CA LYS A 268 -17.49 -6.79 1.52
C LYS A 268 -17.13 -8.01 0.69
N MET A 269 -17.02 -9.19 1.31
CA MET A 269 -16.71 -10.42 0.59
C MET A 269 -17.91 -10.83 -0.27
N LEU A 270 -17.63 -11.27 -1.49
CA LEU A 270 -18.57 -11.95 -2.36
C LEU A 270 -18.06 -13.37 -2.58
N SER A 271 -18.89 -14.36 -2.29
CA SER A 271 -18.48 -15.77 -2.37
C SER A 271 -18.43 -16.28 -3.79
N TYR A 272 -17.60 -17.29 -4.03
CA TYR A 272 -17.58 -18.09 -5.25
C TYR A 272 -18.97 -18.57 -5.69
N LYS A 273 -19.84 -18.95 -4.74
CA LYS A 273 -21.20 -19.38 -5.05
C LYS A 273 -22.02 -18.21 -5.62
N GLU A 274 -22.07 -17.08 -4.91
CA GLU A 274 -22.77 -15.87 -5.39
C GLU A 274 -22.28 -15.43 -6.78
N MET A 275 -20.96 -15.41 -6.99
CA MET A 275 -20.37 -15.04 -8.29
C MET A 275 -20.78 -16.01 -9.41
N THR A 276 -20.77 -17.32 -9.14
CA THR A 276 -21.20 -18.35 -10.11
C THR A 276 -22.69 -18.26 -10.41
N ASP A 277 -23.52 -18.06 -9.39
CA ASP A 277 -24.98 -18.04 -9.53
C ASP A 277 -25.46 -16.76 -10.24
N MET A 278 -24.82 -15.60 -10.02
CA MET A 278 -25.08 -14.38 -10.81
C MET A 278 -24.73 -14.56 -12.31
N ILE A 279 -23.62 -15.24 -12.63
CA ILE A 279 -23.27 -15.53 -14.03
C ILE A 279 -24.30 -16.49 -14.64
N ARG A 280 -24.75 -17.51 -13.89
CA ARG A 280 -25.80 -18.45 -14.34
C ARG A 280 -27.15 -17.79 -14.65
N THR A 281 -27.53 -16.73 -13.94
CA THR A 281 -28.74 -15.95 -14.24
C THR A 281 -28.75 -15.41 -15.67
N LYS A 282 -27.58 -15.09 -16.24
CA LYS A 282 -27.43 -14.68 -17.65
C LYS A 282 -27.00 -15.83 -18.57
N TYR A 283 -26.23 -16.79 -18.05
CA TYR A 283 -25.65 -17.92 -18.79
C TYR A 283 -25.93 -19.26 -18.09
N PRO A 284 -27.16 -19.82 -18.22
CA PRO A 284 -27.50 -21.11 -17.63
C PRO A 284 -26.63 -22.28 -18.11
N SER A 285 -26.01 -22.14 -19.29
CA SER A 285 -25.09 -23.10 -19.89
C SER A 285 -23.66 -23.11 -19.30
N LEU A 286 -23.37 -22.27 -18.29
CA LEU A 286 -22.09 -22.19 -17.60
C LEU A 286 -21.70 -23.55 -16.97
N ARG A 287 -20.74 -24.24 -17.59
CA ARG A 287 -20.28 -25.58 -17.19
C ARG A 287 -18.86 -25.56 -16.64
N LYS A 288 -18.55 -26.46 -15.70
CA LYS A 288 -17.23 -26.57 -15.09
C LYS A 288 -16.28 -27.37 -16.00
N VAL A 289 -15.06 -26.87 -16.15
CA VAL A 289 -13.95 -27.58 -16.79
C VAL A 289 -13.30 -28.54 -15.78
N GLN A 290 -12.67 -29.61 -16.24
CA GLN A 290 -11.89 -30.51 -15.38
C GLN A 290 -10.67 -29.76 -14.80
N ASP A 291 -10.51 -29.76 -13.47
CA ASP A 291 -9.36 -29.10 -12.83
C ASP A 291 -8.06 -29.88 -13.12
N HIS A 292 -6.93 -29.18 -13.31
CA HIS A 292 -5.63 -29.84 -13.41
C HIS A 292 -4.98 -30.08 -12.04
N LYS A 293 -3.91 -30.90 -12.00
CA LYS A 293 -3.11 -31.10 -10.80
C LYS A 293 -2.58 -29.75 -10.27
N ASN A 294 -2.80 -29.50 -8.98
CA ASN A 294 -2.37 -28.28 -8.27
C ASN A 294 -3.06 -26.96 -8.72
N ASP A 295 -4.22 -27.04 -9.40
CA ASP A 295 -4.89 -25.81 -9.86
C ASP A 295 -5.34 -24.91 -8.70
N THR A 296 -5.15 -23.60 -8.90
CA THR A 296 -5.48 -22.54 -7.93
C THR A 296 -6.89 -21.98 -8.12
N SER A 297 -7.53 -22.31 -9.25
CA SER A 297 -8.78 -21.74 -9.72
C SER A 297 -9.70 -22.85 -10.21
N LYS A 298 -10.96 -22.85 -9.76
CA LYS A 298 -12.01 -23.68 -10.36
C LYS A 298 -12.36 -23.06 -11.71
N THR A 299 -12.12 -23.77 -12.80
CA THR A 299 -12.27 -23.22 -14.16
C THR A 299 -13.64 -23.60 -14.75
N TYR A 300 -14.24 -22.65 -15.46
CA TYR A 300 -15.55 -22.72 -16.07
C TYR A 300 -15.50 -22.17 -17.50
N GLU A 301 -16.43 -22.63 -18.33
CA GLU A 301 -16.62 -22.20 -19.70
C GLU A 301 -18.11 -22.00 -20.01
N ILE A 302 -18.39 -21.12 -20.96
CA ILE A 302 -19.73 -20.90 -21.52
C ILE A 302 -19.66 -21.39 -22.98
N PRO A 303 -20.48 -22.38 -23.38
CA PRO A 303 -20.50 -22.83 -24.77
C PRO A 303 -20.69 -21.67 -25.77
N GLY A 304 -19.77 -21.54 -26.72
CA GLY A 304 -19.73 -20.45 -27.70
C GLY A 304 -18.84 -19.25 -27.32
N PHE A 305 -18.23 -19.23 -26.14
CA PHE A 305 -17.18 -18.27 -25.78
C PHE A 305 -15.79 -18.87 -26.09
N ALA A 306 -14.85 -18.05 -26.56
CA ALA A 306 -13.46 -18.46 -26.78
C ALA A 306 -12.65 -18.50 -25.47
N GLY A 307 -12.93 -17.57 -24.56
CA GLY A 307 -12.28 -17.41 -23.26
C GLY A 307 -12.90 -18.24 -22.14
N ARG A 308 -12.28 -18.18 -20.97
CA ARG A 308 -12.59 -19.02 -19.80
C ARG A 308 -12.71 -18.21 -18.52
N ILE A 309 -13.47 -18.74 -17.56
CA ILE A 309 -13.79 -18.07 -16.29
C ILE A 309 -13.19 -18.90 -15.15
N GLY A 310 -12.26 -18.32 -14.40
CA GLY A 310 -11.66 -18.95 -13.22
C GLY A 310 -12.19 -18.34 -11.93
N PHE A 311 -12.37 -19.16 -10.89
CA PHE A 311 -12.67 -18.67 -9.53
C PHE A 311 -11.60 -19.11 -8.55
N ILE A 312 -10.90 -18.14 -7.94
CA ILE A 312 -9.93 -18.37 -6.87
C ILE A 312 -10.68 -18.28 -5.53
N THR A 313 -11.02 -19.44 -4.99
CA THR A 313 -11.91 -19.61 -3.84
C THR A 313 -11.16 -19.48 -2.50
N SER A 314 -10.47 -18.34 -2.34
CA SER A 314 -9.51 -18.05 -1.27
C SER A 314 -10.01 -18.32 0.15
N MET A 315 -11.29 -18.03 0.42
CA MET A 315 -11.87 -18.03 1.75
C MET A 315 -12.89 -19.16 1.93
N THR A 316 -13.71 -19.44 0.92
CA THR A 316 -14.81 -20.41 1.04
C THR A 316 -14.39 -21.86 0.80
N HIS A 317 -13.44 -22.11 -0.10
CA HIS A 317 -13.02 -23.44 -0.48
C HIS A 317 -11.51 -23.45 -0.72
N ASN A 318 -10.73 -23.53 0.37
CA ASN A 318 -9.28 -23.55 0.26
C ASN A 318 -8.78 -24.76 -0.56
N PHE A 319 -7.64 -24.57 -1.21
CA PHE A 319 -7.01 -25.53 -2.13
C PHE A 319 -5.60 -25.87 -1.65
N CYS A 320 -5.41 -25.97 -0.33
CA CYS A 320 -4.08 -26.15 0.26
C CYS A 320 -3.52 -27.57 0.06
N GLY A 321 -4.37 -28.59 0.01
CA GLY A 321 -3.97 -29.99 -0.17
C GLY A 321 -3.14 -30.27 -1.43
N SER A 322 -3.26 -29.43 -2.47
CA SER A 322 -2.49 -29.53 -3.72
C SER A 322 -1.56 -28.32 -3.96
N CYS A 323 -1.26 -27.53 -2.93
CA CYS A 323 -0.55 -26.25 -3.06
C CYS A 323 0.98 -26.42 -3.20
N ASN A 324 1.47 -26.60 -4.43
CA ASN A 324 2.89 -26.68 -4.84
C ASN A 324 3.70 -25.37 -4.75
N ARG A 325 3.19 -24.32 -4.11
CA ARG A 325 3.76 -22.95 -4.22
C ARG A 325 4.71 -22.61 -3.07
N LEU A 326 5.83 -21.99 -3.42
CA LEU A 326 6.76 -21.31 -2.52
C LEU A 326 6.91 -19.83 -2.92
N ARG A 327 7.30 -18.98 -1.97
CA ARG A 327 7.44 -17.53 -2.21
C ARG A 327 8.74 -16.98 -1.62
N ILE A 328 9.39 -16.08 -2.34
CA ILE A 328 10.51 -15.28 -1.85
C ILE A 328 10.05 -13.81 -1.78
N THR A 329 10.27 -13.13 -0.66
CA THR A 329 10.00 -11.69 -0.49
C THR A 329 11.09 -10.84 -1.14
N SER A 330 10.82 -9.54 -1.28
CA SER A 330 11.73 -8.57 -1.92
C SER A 330 13.03 -8.32 -1.14
N ASP A 331 13.02 -8.61 0.17
CA ASP A 331 14.19 -8.66 1.04
C ASP A 331 14.74 -10.10 1.24
N GLY A 332 14.25 -11.06 0.45
CA GLY A 332 14.80 -12.41 0.32
C GLY A 332 14.50 -13.39 1.45
N ASN A 333 13.36 -13.25 2.11
CA ASN A 333 12.83 -14.26 3.03
C ASN A 333 11.97 -15.30 2.29
N LEU A 334 12.13 -16.58 2.64
CA LEU A 334 11.29 -17.68 2.18
C LEU A 334 9.98 -17.72 2.97
N LYS A 335 8.85 -17.63 2.28
CA LYS A 335 7.49 -17.89 2.79
C LYS A 335 6.92 -19.14 2.11
N VAL A 336 6.71 -20.20 2.89
CA VAL A 336 6.12 -21.48 2.40
C VAL A 336 4.59 -21.46 2.33
N CYS A 337 3.95 -20.50 3.01
CA CYS A 337 2.52 -20.23 2.99
C CYS A 337 2.26 -18.73 2.69
N LEU A 338 1.03 -18.38 2.30
CA LEU A 338 0.59 -16.97 2.28
C LEU A 338 0.23 -16.45 3.68
N PHE A 339 -0.17 -17.34 4.59
CA PHE A 339 -0.56 -17.02 5.95
C PHE A 339 0.33 -17.81 6.92
N GLY A 340 1.29 -17.11 7.54
CA GLY A 340 2.29 -17.70 8.44
C GLY A 340 3.41 -16.73 8.77
N ASN A 341 3.93 -16.82 9.99
CA ASN A 341 5.01 -15.96 10.50
C ASN A 341 6.40 -16.59 10.39
N ASP A 342 6.47 -17.89 10.09
CA ASP A 342 7.72 -18.63 9.96
C ASP A 342 8.38 -18.29 8.61
N GLU A 343 9.42 -17.47 8.68
CA GLU A 343 10.18 -16.93 7.54
C GLU A 343 11.68 -17.18 7.76
N VAL A 344 12.42 -17.47 6.68
CA VAL A 344 13.88 -17.61 6.75
C VAL A 344 14.57 -16.78 5.67
N SER A 345 15.54 -15.95 6.08
CA SER A 345 16.29 -15.06 5.19
C SER A 345 17.29 -15.83 4.33
N LEU A 346 16.90 -16.14 3.09
CA LEU A 346 17.80 -16.72 2.09
C LEU A 346 18.84 -15.69 1.63
N ARG A 347 18.48 -14.40 1.61
CA ARG A 347 19.38 -13.26 1.33
C ARG A 347 20.62 -13.32 2.21
N ASP A 348 20.44 -13.43 3.52
CA ASP A 348 21.54 -13.36 4.48
C ASP A 348 22.35 -14.67 4.52
N MET A 349 21.82 -15.77 3.98
CA MET A 349 22.58 -17.00 3.72
C MET A 349 23.44 -16.88 2.47
N VAL A 350 22.86 -16.44 1.34
CA VAL A 350 23.57 -16.20 0.08
C VAL A 350 24.74 -15.23 0.27
N ARG A 351 24.51 -14.12 0.97
CA ARG A 351 25.53 -13.08 1.19
C ARG A 351 26.70 -13.51 2.08
N LYS A 352 26.66 -14.67 2.76
CA LYS A 352 27.84 -15.20 3.48
C LYS A 352 29.02 -15.46 2.55
N SER A 353 28.75 -15.78 1.28
CA SER A 353 29.78 -15.89 0.22
C SER A 353 30.47 -14.57 -0.14
N ASN A 354 29.89 -13.43 0.28
CA ASN A 354 30.34 -12.06 -0.02
C ASN A 354 30.51 -11.22 1.25
N ASN A 355 30.96 -11.84 2.35
CA ASN A 355 31.20 -11.20 3.65
C ASN A 355 29.97 -10.48 4.25
N GLY A 356 28.75 -10.86 3.86
CA GLY A 356 27.49 -10.23 4.27
C GLY A 356 26.99 -9.10 3.36
N ASN A 357 27.78 -8.69 2.36
CA ASN A 357 27.47 -7.59 1.46
C ASN A 357 26.56 -8.03 0.29
N PRO A 358 25.74 -7.11 -0.28
CA PRO A 358 24.99 -7.38 -1.49
C PRO A 358 25.89 -7.83 -2.65
N ILE A 359 25.48 -8.86 -3.39
CA ILE A 359 26.24 -9.37 -4.54
C ILE A 359 25.88 -8.54 -5.78
N ASP A 360 26.84 -7.79 -6.31
CA ASP A 360 26.74 -7.12 -7.61
C ASP A 360 27.28 -8.00 -8.75
N GLU A 361 27.24 -7.49 -9.99
CA GLU A 361 27.64 -8.25 -11.18
C GLU A 361 29.14 -8.63 -11.16
N ALA A 362 30.00 -7.80 -10.55
CA ALA A 362 31.44 -8.05 -10.48
C ALA A 362 31.77 -9.12 -9.42
N ALA A 363 31.15 -9.03 -8.24
CA ALA A 363 31.24 -10.08 -7.23
C ALA A 363 30.65 -11.41 -7.73
N PHE A 364 29.56 -11.37 -8.49
CA PHE A 364 28.94 -12.55 -9.09
C PHE A 364 29.84 -13.21 -10.14
N GLU A 365 30.42 -12.45 -11.06
CA GLU A 365 31.34 -12.99 -12.07
C GLU A 365 32.62 -13.55 -11.43
N ALA A 366 33.14 -12.92 -10.36
CA ALA A 366 34.25 -13.46 -9.58
C ALA A 366 33.91 -14.82 -8.93
N MET A 367 32.74 -14.96 -8.31
CA MET A 367 32.27 -16.25 -7.77
C MET A 367 32.10 -17.31 -8.86
N LYS A 368 31.59 -16.91 -10.04
CA LYS A 368 31.43 -17.77 -11.22
C LYS A 368 32.77 -18.25 -11.77
N GLN A 369 33.78 -17.38 -11.85
CA GLN A 369 35.14 -17.75 -12.25
C GLN A 369 35.77 -18.73 -11.25
N ILE A 370 35.71 -18.44 -9.94
CA ILE A 370 36.21 -19.33 -8.89
C ILE A 370 35.60 -20.74 -9.00
N GLU A 371 34.29 -20.85 -9.26
CA GLU A 371 33.63 -22.14 -9.46
C GLU A 371 34.01 -22.82 -10.80
N MET A 372 34.33 -22.07 -11.85
CA MET A 372 34.88 -22.64 -13.09
C MET A 372 36.30 -23.18 -12.88
N ASP A 373 37.19 -22.41 -12.25
CA ASP A 373 38.56 -22.83 -11.92
C ASP A 373 38.55 -24.09 -11.04
N ARG A 374 37.68 -24.09 -10.02
CA ARG A 374 37.48 -25.23 -9.10
C ARG A 374 36.89 -26.47 -9.80
N ARG A 375 36.23 -26.33 -10.95
CA ARG A 375 35.82 -27.47 -11.81
C ARG A 375 36.95 -27.94 -12.72
N GLN A 376 37.71 -27.03 -13.32
CA GLN A 376 38.84 -27.37 -14.19
C GLN A 376 39.95 -28.12 -13.41
N ASN A 377 40.20 -27.71 -12.16
CA ASN A 377 41.16 -28.36 -11.27
C ASN A 377 40.69 -29.73 -10.71
N LEU A 378 39.43 -30.15 -10.92
CA LEU A 378 38.88 -31.42 -10.44
C LEU A 378 38.66 -32.42 -11.57
N SER A 379 39.77 -32.90 -12.14
CA SER A 379 39.75 -34.11 -12.95
C SER A 379 39.33 -35.33 -12.10
N MET A 380 38.48 -36.18 -12.67
CA MET A 380 38.23 -37.57 -12.23
C MET A 380 37.74 -37.80 -10.78
N SER A 381 36.80 -37.00 -10.25
CA SER A 381 35.93 -37.49 -9.15
C SER A 381 34.45 -37.11 -9.34
N GLN A 382 33.55 -38.08 -9.14
CA GLN A 382 32.09 -37.91 -9.34
C GLN A 382 31.38 -37.31 -8.11
N SER A 383 31.98 -36.29 -7.48
CA SER A 383 31.40 -35.57 -6.34
C SER A 383 30.80 -34.23 -6.77
N PRO A 384 29.51 -33.94 -6.48
CA PRO A 384 28.89 -32.68 -6.86
C PRO A 384 29.55 -31.47 -6.20
N LEU A 385 30.06 -30.55 -7.02
CA LEU A 385 30.43 -29.15 -6.78
C LEU A 385 30.75 -28.70 -5.35
N GLY A 386 32.00 -28.32 -5.09
CA GLY A 386 32.50 -27.65 -3.88
C GLY A 386 31.90 -26.28 -3.51
N GLY A 387 30.83 -25.83 -4.18
CA GLY A 387 29.84 -24.95 -3.52
C GLY A 387 29.05 -25.66 -2.42
N THR A 388 29.25 -26.99 -2.28
CA THR A 388 28.57 -27.95 -1.39
C THR A 388 28.13 -27.35 -0.08
N GLN A 389 29.03 -26.86 0.78
CA GLN A 389 28.66 -26.60 2.17
C GLN A 389 27.67 -25.44 2.31
N HIS A 390 27.81 -24.37 1.52
CA HIS A 390 26.89 -23.24 1.56
C HIS A 390 25.60 -23.50 0.79
N GLU A 391 25.65 -24.13 -0.39
CA GLU A 391 24.43 -24.50 -1.13
C GLU A 391 23.64 -25.58 -0.38
N ARG A 392 24.31 -26.58 0.20
CA ARG A 392 23.66 -27.61 1.02
C ARG A 392 23.05 -27.03 2.30
N ALA A 393 23.73 -26.13 3.00
CA ALA A 393 23.13 -25.45 4.15
C ALA A 393 21.88 -24.63 3.75
N LEU A 394 21.90 -23.97 2.59
CA LEU A 394 20.75 -23.28 2.02
C LEU A 394 19.60 -24.26 1.70
N LEU A 395 19.91 -25.40 1.07
CA LEU A 395 18.94 -26.46 0.74
C LEU A 395 18.36 -27.15 1.99
N GLU A 396 19.16 -27.41 3.02
CA GLU A 396 18.73 -27.98 4.29
C GLU A 396 17.78 -27.02 5.03
N VAL A 397 18.08 -25.72 5.05
CA VAL A 397 17.19 -24.68 5.59
C VAL A 397 15.90 -24.55 4.79
N ILE A 398 15.96 -24.55 3.46
CA ILE A 398 14.78 -24.60 2.59
C ILE A 398 13.94 -25.85 2.91
N GLY A 399 14.58 -27.02 3.04
CA GLY A 399 13.92 -28.29 3.34
C GLY A 399 13.23 -28.32 4.71
N ILE A 400 13.83 -27.72 5.74
CA ILE A 400 13.20 -27.56 7.07
C ILE A 400 11.94 -26.68 6.94
N ALA A 401 12.04 -25.53 6.28
CA ALA A 401 10.91 -24.64 6.08
C ALA A 401 9.78 -25.30 5.26
N VAL A 402 10.11 -26.02 4.19
CA VAL A 402 9.15 -26.74 3.33
C VAL A 402 8.46 -27.87 4.13
N LYS A 403 9.20 -28.66 4.91
CA LYS A 403 8.62 -29.72 5.76
C LYS A 403 7.69 -29.19 6.86
N GLY A 404 7.94 -27.96 7.35
CA GLY A 404 7.06 -27.24 8.28
C GLY A 404 5.75 -26.71 7.67
N LYS A 405 5.55 -26.83 6.35
CA LYS A 405 4.37 -26.32 5.66
C LYS A 405 3.11 -27.14 6.01
N LYS A 406 2.22 -26.52 6.80
CA LYS A 406 0.93 -27.10 7.23
C LYS A 406 0.07 -27.58 6.05
N GLU A 407 -0.77 -28.58 6.29
CA GLU A 407 -1.72 -29.12 5.31
C GLU A 407 -2.63 -28.02 4.75
N LYS A 408 -3.24 -27.23 5.63
CA LYS A 408 -4.18 -26.14 5.34
C LYS A 408 -3.92 -24.93 6.22
N HIS A 409 -4.30 -23.74 5.75
CA HIS A 409 -4.32 -22.53 6.58
C HIS A 409 -5.49 -22.59 7.58
N ALA A 410 -5.49 -21.68 8.55
CA ALA A 410 -6.56 -21.58 9.55
C ALA A 410 -7.93 -21.19 8.92
N GLY A 411 -9.01 -21.37 9.68
CA GLY A 411 -10.36 -20.96 9.27
C GLY A 411 -10.57 -19.45 9.30
N MET A 412 -11.64 -18.97 8.66
CA MET A 412 -11.92 -17.55 8.41
C MET A 412 -11.72 -16.64 9.64
N GLY A 413 -12.41 -16.92 10.76
CA GLY A 413 -12.33 -16.10 11.98
C GLY A 413 -10.97 -16.15 12.70
N THR A 414 -10.13 -17.14 12.40
CA THR A 414 -8.74 -17.19 12.89
C THR A 414 -7.82 -16.35 12.00
N LEU A 415 -8.00 -16.40 10.67
CA LEU A 415 -7.17 -15.68 9.71
C LEU A 415 -7.20 -14.16 9.91
N GLU A 416 -8.36 -13.59 10.24
CA GLU A 416 -8.53 -12.16 10.54
C GLU A 416 -7.60 -11.67 11.68
N ASN A 417 -7.33 -12.54 12.65
CA ASN A 417 -6.53 -12.24 13.84
C ASN A 417 -5.08 -12.75 13.75
N MET A 418 -4.73 -13.46 12.67
CA MET A 418 -3.37 -13.91 12.41
C MET A 418 -2.54 -12.77 11.79
N LYS A 419 -1.64 -12.18 12.57
CA LYS A 419 -0.53 -11.36 12.05
C LYS A 419 0.14 -12.09 10.90
N ASN A 420 0.25 -11.43 9.75
CA ASN A 420 0.74 -12.03 8.53
C ASN A 420 1.53 -11.00 7.71
N ARG A 421 2.86 -11.02 7.86
CA ARG A 421 3.75 -10.10 7.13
C ARG A 421 3.45 -10.14 5.61
N PRO A 422 3.04 -9.02 4.99
CA PRO A 422 2.77 -8.96 3.55
C PRO A 422 4.04 -9.19 2.70
N MET A 423 3.86 -9.40 1.39
CA MET A 423 4.96 -9.65 0.41
C MET A 423 5.88 -8.44 0.15
N ILE A 424 5.61 -7.32 0.83
CA ILE A 424 6.26 -6.01 0.82
C ILE A 424 6.29 -5.56 2.30
N LEU A 425 7.31 -4.86 2.77
CA LEU A 425 7.28 -4.29 4.13
C LEU A 425 6.22 -3.18 4.27
N ILE A 426 5.11 -3.52 4.93
CA ILE A 426 4.09 -2.56 5.37
C ILE A 426 4.29 -2.31 6.88
N GLY A 427 5.21 -1.41 7.21
CA GLY A 427 5.46 -1.02 8.61
C GLY A 427 6.78 -0.28 8.81
N LYS A 428 6.93 0.34 10.00
CA LYS A 428 8.23 0.90 10.42
C LYS A 428 9.21 -0.25 10.67
N SER A 429 10.44 -0.12 10.18
CA SER A 429 11.51 -1.09 10.42
C SER A 429 11.76 -1.24 11.92
N ARG A 430 11.70 -2.48 12.43
CA ARG A 430 12.25 -2.79 13.75
C ARG A 430 13.77 -2.59 13.70
N PRO A 431 14.39 -1.90 14.68
CA PRO A 431 15.84 -1.87 14.76
C PRO A 431 16.35 -3.30 14.98
N SER A 432 17.40 -3.68 14.25
CA SER A 432 18.04 -4.98 14.44
C SER A 432 18.61 -5.07 15.86
N ARG A 433 18.24 -6.11 16.61
CA ARG A 433 18.91 -6.46 17.87
C ARG A 433 20.33 -6.92 17.54
N ARG A 434 21.29 -5.99 17.52
CA ARG A 434 22.72 -6.32 17.62
C ARG A 434 22.95 -6.98 18.97
N THR A 435 23.18 -8.29 18.96
CA THR A 435 23.74 -9.00 20.12
C THR A 435 25.17 -8.53 20.30
N SER A 436 25.40 -7.64 21.26
CA SER A 436 26.73 -7.15 21.61
C SER A 436 27.52 -8.25 22.31
N ILE A 437 28.36 -8.96 21.56
CA ILE A 437 29.44 -9.76 22.15
C ILE A 437 30.47 -8.77 22.71
N SER A 438 30.88 -8.98 23.96
CA SER A 438 31.84 -8.12 24.63
C SER A 438 33.27 -8.46 24.22
N SER A 439 34.06 -7.44 23.88
CA SER A 439 35.52 -7.50 23.77
C SER A 439 36.10 -6.19 24.28
N GLN A 440 37.04 -6.27 25.24
CA GLN A 440 37.57 -5.12 25.97
C GLN A 440 38.93 -4.68 25.42
N LEU A 441 39.32 -3.42 25.73
CA LEU A 441 40.67 -2.84 25.60
C LEU A 441 41.15 -2.66 24.14
N LEU A 442 41.86 -1.60 23.75
CA LEU A 442 42.78 -0.71 24.48
C LEU A 442 42.41 0.80 24.38
N ARG A 443 43.26 1.67 24.93
CA ARG A 443 43.03 3.12 25.17
C ARG A 443 44.28 3.95 24.82
N THR A 444 44.19 5.28 24.99
CA THR A 444 45.26 6.31 24.91
C THR A 444 45.46 6.94 23.50
N PRO A 445 46.02 8.16 23.36
CA PRO A 445 45.15 9.35 23.38
C PRO A 445 45.48 10.49 22.39
N ALA A 446 44.51 11.42 22.28
CA ALA A 446 44.66 12.87 22.03
C ALA A 446 45.52 13.41 20.87
N THR A 447 44.90 14.25 20.04
CA THR A 447 45.25 15.69 20.01
C THR A 447 44.12 16.52 19.40
N SER A 448 44.16 17.84 19.62
CA SER A 448 43.13 18.80 19.24
C SER A 448 43.68 19.88 18.31
N CYS A 449 42.87 20.37 17.37
CA CYS A 449 42.87 21.79 17.02
C CYS A 449 41.52 22.23 16.44
N SER A 450 41.18 23.49 16.72
CA SER A 450 40.08 24.24 16.12
C SER A 450 40.62 25.10 14.97
N LEU A 451 39.74 25.53 14.05
CA LEU A 451 39.46 26.95 13.74
C LEU A 451 38.53 27.12 12.53
N GLN A 452 37.81 28.24 12.56
CA GLN A 452 37.09 28.97 11.50
C GLN A 452 37.43 30.47 11.73
N PRO A 453 36.97 31.50 10.96
CA PRO A 453 35.86 31.52 9.99
C PRO A 453 36.02 32.48 8.76
N TRP A 454 34.88 32.73 8.05
CA TRP A 454 34.57 33.91 7.18
C TRP A 454 35.29 33.99 5.80
N THR A 455 34.78 34.62 4.72
CA THR A 455 33.43 35.21 4.40
C THR A 455 33.13 35.24 2.88
N SER A 456 31.84 35.41 2.56
CA SER A 456 31.13 35.72 1.29
C SER A 456 31.81 36.54 0.17
N LEU A 457 31.46 36.29 -1.12
CA LEU A 457 30.57 37.16 -1.96
C LEU A 457 30.39 36.72 -3.46
N LEU A 458 29.15 36.91 -3.95
CA LEU A 458 28.61 37.18 -5.32
C LEU A 458 29.38 36.85 -6.63
N LEU A 459 28.65 36.28 -7.63
CA LEU A 459 28.13 37.06 -8.78
C LEU A 459 26.92 36.38 -9.50
N GLN A 460 26.44 37.01 -10.58
CA GLN A 460 25.15 36.80 -11.30
C GLN A 460 25.38 36.12 -12.70
N PRO A 461 24.42 35.91 -13.66
CA PRO A 461 23.34 36.86 -14.08
C PRO A 461 21.98 36.33 -14.66
N LEU A 462 21.07 37.31 -14.80
CA LEU A 462 20.00 37.54 -15.82
C LEU A 462 18.95 36.46 -16.23
N SER A 463 17.69 36.91 -16.28
CA SER A 463 16.72 36.54 -17.33
C SER A 463 15.67 37.64 -17.59
N THR A 464 15.38 37.87 -18.87
CA THR A 464 14.30 38.68 -19.47
C THR A 464 13.38 37.72 -20.26
N SER A 465 12.14 38.02 -20.70
CA SER A 465 11.24 39.19 -20.65
C SER A 465 9.83 38.81 -21.13
N ALA A 466 8.79 39.53 -20.65
CA ALA A 466 7.46 39.70 -21.30
C ALA A 466 6.60 38.40 -21.50
N SER A 467 5.31 38.42 -21.89
CA SER A 467 4.41 39.50 -22.41
C SER A 467 2.98 39.35 -21.77
N PRO A 468 1.86 40.01 -22.22
CA PRO A 468 0.95 40.64 -21.25
C PRO A 468 -0.55 40.18 -21.31
N SER A 469 -1.37 40.93 -20.58
CA SER A 469 -2.83 40.80 -20.35
C SER A 469 -3.73 40.93 -21.58
N SER A 470 -4.94 40.34 -21.49
CA SER A 470 -6.19 41.08 -21.71
C SER A 470 -7.40 40.40 -21.06
N SER A 471 -8.22 41.17 -20.34
CA SER A 471 -9.63 40.84 -20.04
C SER A 471 -10.42 42.12 -19.72
N HIS A 472 -11.51 42.35 -20.44
CA HIS A 472 -12.30 43.59 -20.30
C HIS A 472 -13.41 43.46 -19.24
N ILE A 473 -13.42 44.43 -18.32
CA ILE A 473 -14.54 45.29 -17.87
C ILE A 473 -15.99 44.74 -17.95
N ARG A 474 -16.79 45.13 -16.92
CA ARG A 474 -18.28 45.33 -16.85
C ARG A 474 -19.06 44.27 -16.05
N PHE A 475 -20.03 44.64 -15.18
CA PHE A 475 -20.34 45.95 -14.58
C PHE A 475 -21.34 45.84 -13.40
N TYR A 476 -21.32 46.84 -12.50
CA TYR A 476 -22.41 47.29 -11.60
C TYR A 476 -22.96 46.28 -10.55
N SER A 477 -23.66 46.72 -9.49
CA SER A 477 -24.10 48.09 -9.15
C SER A 477 -23.80 48.50 -7.70
N SER A 478 -23.98 49.79 -7.42
CA SER A 478 -23.57 50.50 -6.21
C SER A 478 -24.74 51.08 -5.42
N SER A 479 -24.59 51.18 -4.10
CA SER A 479 -25.31 52.14 -3.27
C SER A 479 -24.35 52.79 -2.27
N SER A 480 -24.18 54.10 -2.38
CA SER A 480 -23.24 54.89 -1.57
C SER A 480 -23.98 55.89 -0.68
N SER A 481 -23.57 55.99 0.58
CA SER A 481 -23.90 57.12 1.45
C SER A 481 -22.65 57.52 2.24
N SER A 482 -22.36 58.82 2.28
CA SER A 482 -21.06 59.36 2.72
C SER A 482 -21.24 60.48 3.75
N ILE A 483 -20.64 60.33 4.93
CA ILE A 483 -20.49 61.38 5.94
C ILE A 483 -19.03 61.32 6.43
N PRO A 484 -18.29 62.44 6.49
CA PRO A 484 -16.86 62.43 6.84
C PRO A 484 -16.59 62.77 8.32
N SER A 485 -15.91 61.88 9.05
CA SER A 485 -15.26 62.25 10.33
C SER A 485 -14.17 61.27 10.78
N SER A 486 -13.01 61.83 11.16
CA SER A 486 -11.84 61.20 11.82
C SER A 486 -11.09 60.07 11.08
N PRO A 487 -9.77 59.93 11.27
CA PRO A 487 -9.04 58.74 10.84
C PRO A 487 -9.40 57.55 11.77
N PRO A 488 -9.88 56.41 11.25
CA PRO A 488 -10.16 55.25 12.09
C PRO A 488 -8.86 54.71 12.70
N LYS A 489 -8.90 54.32 13.99
CA LYS A 489 -7.86 53.45 14.59
C LYS A 489 -7.64 52.27 13.64
N SER A 490 -6.39 52.03 13.24
CA SER A 490 -6.07 51.12 12.13
C SER A 490 -6.73 49.76 12.32
N SER A 491 -7.70 49.44 11.45
CA SER A 491 -8.45 48.19 11.52
C SER A 491 -7.50 46.99 11.40
N PRO A 492 -7.80 45.85 12.08
CA PRO A 492 -6.91 44.70 12.10
C PRO A 492 -6.73 44.16 10.67
N LYS A 493 -5.56 44.44 10.09
CA LYS A 493 -5.24 44.11 8.70
C LYS A 493 -5.25 42.60 8.52
N LEU A 494 -6.23 42.08 7.78
CA LEU A 494 -6.46 40.65 7.57
C LEU A 494 -5.23 40.00 6.91
N THR A 495 -4.41 39.35 7.74
CA THR A 495 -3.06 38.86 7.37
C THR A 495 -3.08 37.77 6.30
N HIS A 496 -4.20 37.05 6.18
CA HIS A 496 -4.41 35.98 5.21
C HIS A 496 -4.98 36.46 3.86
N LEU A 497 -5.15 37.76 3.62
CA LEU A 497 -5.59 38.29 2.33
C LEU A 497 -4.45 39.03 1.61
N THR A 498 -4.33 38.76 0.31
CA THR A 498 -3.54 39.61 -0.61
C THR A 498 -4.23 40.97 -0.81
N PRO A 499 -3.52 42.00 -1.33
CA PRO A 499 -4.15 43.27 -1.71
C PRO A 499 -5.28 43.14 -2.75
N SER A 500 -5.35 42.02 -3.47
CA SER A 500 -6.41 41.66 -4.43
C SER A 500 -7.55 40.83 -3.81
N GLY A 501 -7.59 40.67 -2.48
CA GLY A 501 -8.64 39.91 -1.77
C GLY A 501 -8.53 38.39 -1.86
N SER A 502 -7.48 37.84 -2.50
CA SER A 502 -7.26 36.40 -2.59
C SER A 502 -6.64 35.85 -1.30
N ALA A 503 -7.06 34.66 -0.86
CA ALA A 503 -6.56 34.06 0.38
C ALA A 503 -5.14 33.48 0.22
N HIS A 504 -4.29 33.65 1.23
CA HIS A 504 -2.87 33.27 1.21
C HIS A 504 -2.38 32.81 2.60
N MET A 505 -1.34 31.96 2.63
CA MET A 505 -0.73 31.47 3.86
C MET A 505 0.30 32.47 4.40
N VAL A 506 0.14 32.92 5.65
CA VAL A 506 1.07 33.88 6.28
C VAL A 506 2.43 33.23 6.51
N PRO A 507 3.54 33.69 5.89
CA PRO A 507 4.84 33.05 6.04
C PRO A 507 5.41 33.22 7.46
N ILE A 508 5.66 32.12 8.17
CA ILE A 508 6.20 32.13 9.55
C ILE A 508 7.73 32.01 9.62
N SER A 509 8.43 32.07 8.48
CA SER A 509 9.89 31.93 8.39
C SER A 509 10.67 32.94 9.25
N HIS A 510 10.17 34.17 9.35
CA HIS A 510 10.79 35.27 10.11
C HIS A 510 10.51 35.25 11.62
N LYS A 511 9.72 34.28 12.13
CA LYS A 511 9.37 34.17 13.55
C LYS A 511 10.35 33.26 14.28
N SER A 512 10.73 33.62 15.50
CA SER A 512 11.57 32.78 16.38
C SER A 512 10.81 31.52 16.83
N SER A 513 11.51 30.38 16.85
CA SER A 513 10.95 29.14 17.40
C SER A 513 10.99 29.21 18.93
N THR A 514 9.88 28.90 19.58
CA THR A 514 9.72 29.00 21.04
C THR A 514 8.49 28.15 21.44
N THR A 515 8.42 27.70 22.68
CA THR A 515 7.29 26.88 23.17
C THR A 515 5.96 27.63 23.03
N ARG A 516 4.91 26.94 22.62
CA ARG A 516 3.54 27.46 22.49
C ARG A 516 2.59 26.53 23.20
N ILE A 517 1.66 27.09 23.95
CA ILE A 517 0.55 26.35 24.56
C ILE A 517 -0.75 27.05 24.13
N ALA A 518 -1.80 26.28 23.86
CA ALA A 518 -3.16 26.79 23.78
C ALA A 518 -4.14 25.82 24.43
N THR A 519 -5.15 26.36 25.13
CA THR A 519 -6.26 25.60 25.70
C THR A 519 -7.56 26.12 25.12
N ALA A 520 -8.38 25.20 24.61
CA ALA A 520 -9.73 25.48 24.12
C ALA A 520 -10.76 24.67 24.91
N VAL A 521 -11.98 25.21 25.02
CA VAL A 521 -13.10 24.54 25.69
C VAL A 521 -14.33 24.52 24.80
N CYS A 522 -15.24 23.57 25.04
CA CYS A 522 -16.62 23.60 24.57
C CYS A 522 -17.52 22.75 25.49
N THR A 523 -18.83 23.01 25.48
CA THR A 523 -19.80 22.32 26.35
C THR A 523 -20.86 21.63 25.50
N ILE A 524 -21.32 20.45 25.94
CA ILE A 524 -22.43 19.71 25.34
C ILE A 524 -23.61 19.68 26.30
N HIS A 525 -24.72 20.28 25.91
CA HIS A 525 -25.97 20.27 26.67
C HIS A 525 -26.88 19.15 26.18
N PHE A 526 -27.47 18.39 27.11
CA PHE A 526 -28.43 17.32 26.80
C PHE A 526 -29.88 17.82 26.84
N SER A 527 -30.72 17.28 25.96
CA SER A 527 -32.15 17.63 25.87
C SER A 527 -33.07 16.66 26.61
N ASN A 528 -32.53 15.53 27.08
CA ASN A 528 -33.27 14.55 27.87
C ASN A 528 -32.41 13.91 29.00
N PRO A 529 -33.03 13.35 30.05
CA PRO A 529 -32.30 12.81 31.21
C PRO A 529 -31.70 11.41 30.98
N THR A 530 -31.84 10.82 29.79
CA THR A 530 -31.46 9.43 29.52
C THR A 530 -29.98 9.28 29.12
N ALA A 531 -29.39 10.30 28.48
CA ALA A 531 -28.03 10.20 27.95
C ALA A 531 -26.95 10.14 29.05
N LEU A 532 -26.96 11.07 30.02
CA LEU A 532 -25.92 11.13 31.05
C LEU A 532 -25.78 9.85 31.90
N PRO A 533 -26.86 9.25 32.44
CA PRO A 533 -26.76 8.00 33.20
C PRO A 533 -26.20 6.83 32.38
N LEU A 534 -26.48 6.79 31.07
CA LEU A 534 -25.92 5.75 30.17
C LEU A 534 -24.43 5.98 29.88
N ILE A 535 -23.97 7.23 29.84
CA ILE A 535 -22.54 7.58 29.72
C ILE A 535 -21.81 7.23 31.03
N GLN A 536 -22.30 7.70 32.17
CA GLN A 536 -21.74 7.43 33.51
C GLN A 536 -21.64 5.93 33.80
N ALA A 537 -22.67 5.15 33.45
CA ALA A 537 -22.70 3.71 33.66
C ALA A 537 -21.97 2.91 32.55
N ASN A 538 -21.42 3.57 31.53
CA ASN A 538 -20.82 2.96 30.33
C ASN A 538 -21.74 1.91 29.66
N LYS A 539 -23.04 2.22 29.55
CA LYS A 539 -24.09 1.37 28.96
C LYS A 539 -24.53 1.83 27.57
N MET A 540 -23.79 2.74 26.95
CA MET A 540 -24.06 3.23 25.60
C MET A 540 -23.79 2.14 24.55
N LYS A 541 -24.72 1.94 23.61
CA LYS A 541 -24.66 0.87 22.58
C LYS A 541 -23.38 0.91 21.71
N LYS A 542 -22.70 2.07 21.63
CA LYS A 542 -21.46 2.27 20.87
C LYS A 542 -20.18 2.12 21.72
N GLY A 543 -20.28 1.84 23.02
CA GLY A 543 -19.16 1.73 23.95
C GLY A 543 -18.87 3.02 24.73
N ASP A 544 -17.66 3.11 25.28
CA ASP A 544 -17.21 4.21 26.15
C ASP A 544 -17.10 5.54 25.39
N VAL A 545 -18.10 6.39 25.62
CA VAL A 545 -18.24 7.70 24.98
C VAL A 545 -17.09 8.64 25.33
N LEU A 546 -16.63 8.63 26.60
CA LEU A 546 -15.63 9.58 27.09
C LEU A 546 -14.24 9.20 26.57
N SER A 547 -13.87 7.92 26.63
CA SER A 547 -12.59 7.44 26.11
C SER A 547 -12.50 7.56 24.59
N VAL A 548 -13.59 7.27 23.85
CA VAL A 548 -13.61 7.41 22.38
C VAL A 548 -13.55 8.89 21.97
N ALA A 549 -14.26 9.80 22.65
CA ALA A 549 -14.19 11.23 22.39
C ALA A 549 -12.80 11.83 22.69
N ARG A 550 -12.16 11.42 23.81
CA ARG A 550 -10.78 11.80 24.15
C ARG A 550 -9.80 11.41 23.06
N ILE A 551 -9.85 10.15 22.60
CA ILE A 551 -8.96 9.66 21.52
C ILE A 551 -9.22 10.42 20.21
N ALA A 552 -10.49 10.68 19.88
CA ALA A 552 -10.86 11.44 18.68
C ALA A 552 -10.30 12.87 18.70
N GLY A 553 -10.42 13.59 19.82
CA GLY A 553 -9.82 14.93 19.97
C GLY A 553 -8.29 14.92 19.85
N ILE A 554 -7.61 13.96 20.49
CA ILE A 554 -6.14 13.80 20.39
C ILE A 554 -5.69 13.48 18.95
N MET A 555 -6.48 12.71 18.19
CA MET A 555 -6.23 12.47 16.77
C MET A 555 -6.50 13.69 15.88
N ALA A 556 -7.48 14.52 16.26
CA ALA A 556 -7.90 15.69 15.50
C ALA A 556 -6.88 16.84 15.56
N ALA A 557 -6.34 17.17 16.74
CA ALA A 557 -5.24 18.13 16.87
C ALA A 557 -4.06 17.78 15.95
N LYS A 558 -3.68 16.49 15.91
CA LYS A 558 -2.58 15.97 15.10
C LYS A 558 -2.84 16.00 13.58
N ARG A 559 -4.01 16.49 13.16
CA ARG A 559 -4.46 16.59 11.76
C ARG A 559 -5.07 17.95 11.41
N THR A 560 -4.96 18.97 12.27
CA THR A 560 -5.56 20.29 12.02
C THR A 560 -5.17 20.90 10.67
N SER A 561 -3.91 20.78 10.27
CA SER A 561 -3.44 21.23 8.93
C SER A 561 -3.96 20.40 7.73
N GLU A 562 -4.54 19.22 7.95
CA GLU A 562 -5.26 18.45 6.93
C GLU A 562 -6.73 18.88 6.81
N LEU A 563 -7.30 19.43 7.90
CA LEU A 563 -8.73 19.74 8.05
C LEU A 563 -9.05 21.23 7.84
N VAL A 564 -8.14 22.13 8.21
CA VAL A 564 -8.32 23.58 8.19
C VAL A 564 -7.34 24.21 7.19
N PRO A 565 -7.83 24.78 6.07
CA PRO A 565 -6.98 25.45 5.09
C PRO A 565 -6.13 26.57 5.70
N LEU A 566 -4.93 26.77 5.14
CA LEU A 566 -3.94 27.79 5.54
C LEU A 566 -3.34 27.64 6.95
N CYS A 567 -3.73 26.62 7.72
CA CYS A 567 -2.97 26.19 8.89
C CYS A 567 -1.62 25.58 8.47
N HIS A 568 -0.60 25.72 9.30
CA HIS A 568 0.71 25.12 9.08
C HIS A 568 0.75 23.70 9.67
N PRO A 569 1.51 22.76 9.10
CA PRO A 569 1.77 21.48 9.76
C PRO A 569 2.67 21.70 10.99
N ILE A 570 2.11 21.57 12.19
CA ILE A 570 2.82 21.77 13.47
C ILE A 570 3.28 20.43 14.05
N ALA A 571 4.55 20.38 14.48
CA ALA A 571 5.09 19.27 15.27
C ALA A 571 4.66 19.42 16.75
N ILE A 572 3.43 18.96 17.06
CA ILE A 572 2.84 19.01 18.39
C ILE A 572 3.63 18.10 19.35
N THR A 573 4.03 18.64 20.51
CA THR A 573 4.79 17.93 21.55
C THR A 573 3.88 17.31 22.62
N PHE A 574 2.76 17.94 22.95
CA PHE A 574 1.77 17.42 23.90
C PHE A 574 0.32 17.75 23.47
N VAL A 575 -0.60 16.82 23.74
CA VAL A 575 -2.06 17.01 23.60
C VAL A 575 -2.75 16.30 24.75
N GLU A 576 -3.63 17.02 25.44
CA GLU A 576 -4.54 16.50 26.45
C GLU A 576 -5.98 16.88 26.11
N VAL A 577 -6.91 15.95 26.35
CA VAL A 577 -8.35 16.17 26.15
C VAL A 577 -9.09 15.60 27.35
N GLU A 578 -9.59 16.50 28.18
CA GLU A 578 -10.40 16.20 29.36
C GLU A 578 -11.89 16.31 29.01
N LEU A 579 -12.71 15.47 29.65
CA LEU A 579 -14.16 15.51 29.54
C LEU A 579 -14.75 15.35 30.94
N TYR A 580 -15.56 16.31 31.37
CA TYR A 580 -16.15 16.39 32.70
C TYR A 580 -17.67 16.27 32.62
N VAL A 581 -18.24 15.23 33.24
CA VAL A 581 -19.70 15.03 33.31
C VAL A 581 -20.29 15.87 34.44
N MET A 582 -21.24 16.73 34.12
CA MET A 582 -21.86 17.68 35.06
C MET A 582 -23.38 17.49 35.09
N GLU A 583 -23.91 17.10 36.25
CA GLU A 583 -25.35 16.90 36.43
C GLU A 583 -26.10 18.25 36.58
N ALA A 584 -27.38 18.27 36.22
CA ALA A 584 -28.22 19.44 36.43
C ALA A 584 -28.40 19.72 37.93
N LYS A 585 -28.08 20.94 38.38
CA LYS A 585 -28.42 21.41 39.73
C LYS A 585 -29.94 21.43 39.89
N ALA A 586 -30.50 20.37 40.49
CA ALA A 586 -31.88 20.36 40.93
C ALA A 586 -32.09 21.49 41.96
N ALA A 587 -33.21 22.22 41.85
CA ALA A 587 -33.57 23.28 42.78
C ALA A 587 -33.96 22.70 44.14
N ARG A 588 -32.95 22.37 44.96
CA ARG A 588 -33.09 22.02 46.38
C ARG A 588 -32.94 23.28 47.22
N LYS A 589 -33.68 23.33 48.33
CA LYS A 589 -33.52 24.39 49.35
C LYS A 589 -32.14 24.29 50.00
N VAL A 590 -31.71 25.39 50.61
CA VAL A 590 -30.50 25.44 51.43
C VAL A 590 -30.71 24.58 52.67
N ASP A 591 -29.86 23.56 52.82
CA ASP A 591 -29.53 22.87 54.07
C ASP A 591 -28.05 22.44 53.96
N GLU A 592 -27.38 22.25 55.10
CA GLU A 592 -25.91 22.12 55.14
C GLU A 592 -25.34 20.79 54.60
N LYS A 593 -24.13 20.89 54.04
CA LYS A 593 -23.13 19.80 53.89
C LYS A 593 -23.56 18.54 53.12
N ASP A 594 -23.40 18.57 51.79
CA ASP A 594 -22.96 17.37 51.05
C ASP A 594 -21.94 17.74 49.96
N ASN A 595 -20.96 16.86 49.73
CA ASN A 595 -19.86 17.06 48.79
C ASN A 595 -20.21 16.47 47.42
N GLY A 596 -20.47 17.35 46.43
CA GLY A 596 -20.77 16.94 45.06
C GLY A 596 -19.70 16.02 44.47
N LYS A 597 -20.06 14.77 44.16
CA LYS A 597 -19.16 13.75 43.62
C LYS A 597 -18.73 14.07 42.19
N VAL A 598 -17.62 14.79 42.05
CA VAL A 598 -16.88 14.91 40.78
C VAL A 598 -16.31 13.53 40.41
N VAL A 599 -16.90 12.87 39.41
CA VAL A 599 -16.36 11.63 38.85
C VAL A 599 -15.32 11.99 37.78
N SER A 600 -14.14 12.42 38.22
CA SER A 600 -12.96 12.40 37.37
C SER A 600 -12.46 10.96 37.23
N VAL A 601 -12.06 10.57 36.02
CA VAL A 601 -11.39 9.29 35.76
C VAL A 601 -9.93 9.61 35.44
N PRO A 602 -9.06 9.82 36.45
CA PRO A 602 -7.67 10.18 36.23
C PRO A 602 -6.93 9.02 35.56
N TRP A 603 -6.27 9.30 34.44
CA TRP A 603 -5.41 8.32 33.79
C TRP A 603 -4.14 8.12 34.61
N LYS A 604 -4.12 7.04 35.41
CA LYS A 604 -2.86 6.53 35.96
C LYS A 604 -2.02 6.02 34.78
N GLY A 605 -1.03 6.82 34.39
CA GLY A 605 -0.12 6.50 33.28
C GLY A 605 0.58 5.16 33.47
N THR A 606 1.01 4.57 32.36
CA THR A 606 1.81 3.34 32.40
C THR A 606 3.16 3.61 33.06
N GLY A 607 3.31 3.20 34.33
CA GLY A 607 4.48 3.47 35.17
C GLY A 607 5.76 2.74 34.74
N GLN A 608 6.30 3.13 33.58
CA GLN A 608 7.58 2.67 33.03
C GLN A 608 8.25 3.82 32.25
N GLY A 609 9.29 4.42 32.84
CA GLY A 609 10.22 5.29 32.08
C GLY A 609 10.48 6.68 32.65
N ASP A 610 10.96 6.78 33.90
CA ASP A 610 11.66 8.00 34.34
C ASP A 610 12.96 8.19 33.55
N ALA A 611 13.19 9.38 32.96
CA ALA A 611 14.51 9.96 32.67
C ALA A 611 14.48 11.26 31.80
N TYR A 612 13.68 12.28 32.14
CA TYR A 612 13.92 13.65 31.65
C TYR A 612 13.62 14.69 32.74
N PRO A 613 14.62 15.46 33.21
CA PRO A 613 14.41 16.46 34.25
C PRO A 613 13.84 17.76 33.65
N PHE A 614 12.52 17.83 33.52
CA PHE A 614 11.83 19.11 33.33
C PHE A 614 11.37 19.68 34.66
N HIS A 615 11.55 20.99 34.82
CA HIS A 615 11.04 21.74 35.97
C HIS A 615 9.50 21.75 35.92
N VAL A 616 8.86 20.84 36.66
CA VAL A 616 7.45 20.97 36.99
C VAL A 616 7.35 22.13 37.99
N PRO A 617 6.58 23.20 37.71
CA PRO A 617 6.31 24.21 38.72
C PRO A 617 5.55 23.57 39.88
N SER A 618 5.98 23.84 41.12
CA SER A 618 5.26 23.37 42.31
C SER A 618 3.78 23.77 42.23
N PRO A 619 2.83 22.92 42.64
CA PRO A 619 1.41 23.23 42.54
C PRO A 619 1.06 24.42 43.44
N SER A 620 0.92 25.60 42.84
CA SER A 620 0.30 26.75 43.49
C SER A 620 -1.12 26.38 43.89
N SER A 621 -1.53 26.76 45.10
CA SER A 621 -2.85 26.41 45.65
C SER A 621 -4.03 27.11 44.96
N SER A 622 -3.76 27.98 43.98
CA SER A 622 -4.71 28.50 43.01
C SER A 622 -4.95 27.49 41.88
N LYS A 623 -6.18 26.99 41.78
CA LYS A 623 -6.70 26.45 40.49
C LYS A 623 -6.67 27.59 39.45
N PRO A 624 -6.44 27.31 38.15
CA PRO A 624 -6.71 28.32 37.12
C PRO A 624 -8.18 28.72 37.22
N HIS A 625 -8.45 30.03 37.31
CA HIS A 625 -9.80 30.55 37.47
C HIS A 625 -10.54 30.48 36.14
N ILE A 626 -11.18 29.33 35.85
CA ILE A 626 -12.12 29.22 34.74
C ILE A 626 -13.20 30.30 34.97
N PRO A 627 -13.41 31.26 34.05
CA PRO A 627 -14.49 32.23 34.20
C PRO A 627 -15.83 31.49 34.21
N ASP A 628 -16.68 31.82 35.18
CA ASP A 628 -18.04 31.26 35.26
C ASP A 628 -18.79 31.56 33.94
N PRO A 629 -19.52 30.59 33.37
CA PRO A 629 -20.20 30.78 32.09
C PRO A 629 -21.26 31.89 32.19
N ASP A 630 -21.31 32.74 31.15
CA ASP A 630 -22.19 33.92 31.05
C ASP A 630 -23.62 33.62 31.55
N PRO A 631 -24.12 34.32 32.59
CA PRO A 631 -25.35 33.97 33.31
C PRO A 631 -26.66 34.18 32.52
N LYS A 632 -26.58 34.26 31.18
CA LYS A 632 -27.72 34.45 30.26
C LYS A 632 -28.03 33.22 29.38
N ILE A 633 -27.42 32.06 29.63
CA ILE A 633 -27.78 30.79 28.97
C ILE A 633 -28.84 30.04 29.81
N SER A 634 -29.87 29.53 29.14
CA SER A 634 -31.07 28.94 29.76
C SER A 634 -30.76 27.76 30.70
N SER A 635 -31.51 27.65 31.80
CA SER A 635 -31.37 26.61 32.84
C SER A 635 -31.28 25.19 32.28
N ASN A 636 -30.08 24.62 32.32
CA ASN A 636 -29.79 23.31 31.75
C ASN A 636 -30.36 22.17 32.61
N LYS A 637 -31.61 21.78 32.29
CA LYS A 637 -32.43 20.83 33.06
C LYS A 637 -31.90 19.39 33.09
N TYR A 638 -31.03 18.98 32.16
CA TYR A 638 -30.63 17.57 32.00
C TYR A 638 -29.10 17.33 32.04
N GLY A 639 -28.34 18.35 32.41
CA GLY A 639 -26.88 18.24 32.60
C GLY A 639 -26.08 18.41 31.30
N TYR A 640 -24.76 18.33 31.43
CA TYR A 640 -23.82 18.64 30.36
C TYR A 640 -22.52 17.83 30.46
N ILE A 641 -21.72 17.89 29.39
CA ILE A 641 -20.30 17.53 29.42
C ILE A 641 -19.49 18.75 29.00
N ASP A 642 -18.59 19.19 29.86
CA ASP A 642 -17.53 20.13 29.48
C ASP A 642 -16.34 19.37 28.88
N ILE A 643 -15.73 19.93 27.85
CA ILE A 643 -14.58 19.38 27.15
C ILE A 643 -13.49 20.44 27.13
N THR A 644 -12.32 20.10 27.66
CA THR A 644 -11.13 20.96 27.68
C THR A 644 -10.02 20.29 26.89
N ALA A 645 -9.47 20.96 25.88
CA ALA A 645 -8.38 20.48 25.06
C ALA A 645 -7.16 21.41 25.17
N THR A 646 -6.05 20.90 25.68
CA THR A 646 -4.78 21.63 25.79
C THR A 646 -3.76 21.03 24.82
N VAL A 647 -3.10 21.90 24.06
CA VAL A 647 -2.10 21.53 23.04
C VAL A 647 -0.83 22.33 23.27
N GLN A 648 0.33 21.70 23.07
CA GLN A 648 1.64 22.35 23.12
C GLN A 648 2.52 21.95 21.93
N CYS A 649 3.35 22.88 21.44
CA CYS A 649 4.45 22.59 20.51
C CYS A 649 5.69 23.45 20.81
N ASP A 650 6.82 23.13 20.21
CA ASP A 650 7.96 24.05 20.08
C ASP A 650 8.04 24.53 18.64
N GLY A 651 7.72 25.81 18.38
CA GLY A 651 7.42 26.24 17.01
C GLY A 651 7.41 27.75 16.77
N ARG A 652 7.20 28.11 15.50
CA ARG A 652 7.17 29.50 15.00
C ARG A 652 5.77 30.10 14.91
N THR A 653 4.74 29.33 15.24
CA THR A 653 3.32 29.72 15.24
C THR A 653 2.59 29.04 16.39
N GLY A 654 1.50 29.65 16.88
CA GLY A 654 0.69 29.08 17.96
C GLY A 654 -0.12 27.86 17.53
N VAL A 655 -0.76 27.22 18.52
CA VAL A 655 -1.51 25.95 18.42
C VAL A 655 -3.00 26.12 18.78
N GLU A 656 -3.52 27.34 18.63
CA GLU A 656 -4.91 27.68 18.92
C GLU A 656 -5.90 26.86 18.08
N MET A 657 -5.57 26.62 16.81
CA MET A 657 -6.41 25.86 15.89
C MET A 657 -6.41 24.37 16.23
N GLU A 658 -5.28 23.82 16.67
CA GLU A 658 -5.12 22.45 17.12
C GLU A 658 -5.96 22.17 18.37
N ALA A 659 -5.97 23.11 19.33
CA ALA A 659 -6.81 23.02 20.53
C ALA A 659 -8.31 23.10 20.19
N LEU A 660 -8.72 24.08 19.37
CA LEU A 660 -10.11 24.20 18.88
C LEU A 660 -10.57 22.95 18.11
N THR A 661 -9.70 22.38 17.27
CA THR A 661 -9.98 21.18 16.48
C THR A 661 -10.15 19.95 17.38
N ALA A 662 -9.31 19.81 18.42
CA ALA A 662 -9.45 18.73 19.40
C ALA A 662 -10.76 18.81 20.20
N ALA A 663 -11.10 19.99 20.74
CA ALA A 663 -12.35 20.20 21.48
C ALA A 663 -13.58 19.93 20.59
N SER A 664 -13.60 20.51 19.38
CA SER A 664 -14.69 20.34 18.41
C SER A 664 -14.90 18.88 17.99
N VAL A 665 -13.84 18.14 17.64
CA VAL A 665 -13.97 16.74 17.22
C VAL A 665 -14.28 15.80 18.39
N ALA A 666 -13.79 16.08 19.60
CA ALA A 666 -14.25 15.38 20.80
C ALA A 666 -15.76 15.59 21.01
N ALA A 667 -16.26 16.82 20.85
CA ALA A 667 -17.68 17.12 21.00
C ALA A 667 -18.56 16.46 19.93
N LEU A 668 -18.16 16.52 18.66
CA LEU A 668 -18.82 15.81 17.55
C LEU A 668 -18.81 14.29 17.75
N THR A 669 -17.79 13.75 18.42
CA THR A 669 -17.70 12.32 18.74
C THR A 669 -18.70 11.94 19.83
N VAL A 670 -18.80 12.69 20.93
CA VAL A 670 -19.88 12.50 21.93
C VAL A 670 -21.25 12.61 21.26
N TYR A 671 -21.44 13.59 20.36
CA TYR A 671 -22.69 13.74 19.61
C TYR A 671 -23.01 12.49 18.77
N ASP A 672 -22.06 11.96 17.98
CA ASP A 672 -22.30 10.74 17.20
C ASP A 672 -22.59 9.52 18.09
N MET A 673 -21.88 9.39 19.22
CA MET A 673 -22.13 8.31 20.18
C MET A 673 -23.57 8.38 20.75
N CYS A 674 -24.05 9.59 21.05
CA CYS A 674 -25.28 9.81 21.81
C CYS A 674 -26.53 10.12 20.98
N LYS A 675 -26.42 10.48 19.69
CA LYS A 675 -27.57 10.86 18.82
C LYS A 675 -28.68 9.81 18.65
N ALA A 676 -28.45 8.58 19.10
CA ALA A 676 -29.45 7.51 19.14
C ALA A 676 -30.35 7.55 20.39
N VAL A 677 -29.87 8.12 21.50
CA VAL A 677 -30.61 8.26 22.78
C VAL A 677 -31.05 9.69 23.05
N ASP A 678 -30.33 10.69 22.53
CA ASP A 678 -30.71 12.10 22.58
C ASP A 678 -30.46 12.78 21.23
N LYS A 679 -31.53 13.22 20.56
CA LYS A 679 -31.46 13.90 19.26
C LYS A 679 -31.40 15.43 19.37
N GLY A 680 -31.66 15.97 20.56
CA GLY A 680 -31.76 17.42 20.80
C GLY A 680 -30.54 18.02 21.50
N MET A 681 -29.48 17.23 21.71
CA MET A 681 -28.21 17.73 22.23
C MET A 681 -27.71 18.95 21.45
N ARG A 682 -26.98 19.86 22.11
CA ARG A 682 -26.33 21.01 21.47
C ARG A 682 -24.88 21.13 21.93
N ILE A 683 -24.01 21.51 21.00
CA ILE A 683 -22.60 21.84 21.27
C ILE A 683 -22.52 23.37 21.30
N GLU A 684 -22.08 23.94 22.40
CA GLU A 684 -22.07 25.39 22.67
C GLU A 684 -20.68 25.83 23.21
N GLY A 685 -20.40 27.13 23.19
CA GLY A 685 -19.26 27.73 23.88
C GLY A 685 -17.85 27.41 23.35
N LEU A 686 -17.70 26.85 22.13
CA LEU A 686 -16.40 26.48 21.53
C LEU A 686 -15.48 27.70 21.32
N ARG A 687 -14.41 27.81 22.12
CA ARG A 687 -13.48 28.95 22.12
C ARG A 687 -12.11 28.62 22.71
N VAL A 688 -11.12 29.49 22.50
CA VAL A 688 -9.80 29.43 23.15
C VAL A 688 -9.87 30.20 24.47
N VAL A 689 -9.46 29.58 25.57
CA VAL A 689 -9.46 30.18 26.93
C VAL A 689 -8.06 30.52 27.43
N ARG A 690 -7.01 29.97 26.83
CA ARG A 690 -5.60 30.35 27.09
C ARG A 690 -4.76 30.20 25.83
N LYS A 691 -3.81 31.10 25.62
CA LYS A 691 -2.69 30.97 24.66
C LYS A 691 -1.40 31.50 25.29
N ASP A 692 -0.26 30.89 24.95
CA ASP A 692 0.99 31.14 25.66
C ASP A 692 2.24 31.11 24.76
N GLY A 693 3.31 31.76 25.23
CA GLY A 693 4.60 31.89 24.54
C GLY A 693 4.61 32.78 23.28
N GLY A 694 3.48 33.39 22.92
CA GLY A 694 3.39 34.30 21.78
C GLY A 694 4.17 35.61 21.98
N LYS A 695 4.37 36.38 20.91
CA LYS A 695 4.95 37.74 21.02
C LYS A 695 4.11 38.70 21.89
N SER A 696 2.85 38.38 22.11
CA SER A 696 1.89 39.12 22.94
C SER A 696 1.86 38.62 24.40
N GLY A 697 2.81 37.78 24.81
CA GLY A 697 2.81 37.14 26.13
C GLY A 697 1.79 36.01 26.26
N THR A 698 1.50 35.67 27.51
CA THR A 698 0.37 34.80 27.89
C THR A 698 -0.93 35.61 27.83
N TRP A 699 -2.02 34.99 27.37
CA TRP A 699 -3.36 35.55 27.41
C TRP A 699 -4.33 34.49 27.91
N ILE A 700 -5.24 34.89 28.80
CA ILE A 700 -6.25 34.04 29.43
C ILE A 700 -7.61 34.75 29.29
N GLU A 701 -8.66 34.00 29.00
CA GLU A 701 -10.01 34.54 28.88
C GLU A 701 -10.50 35.10 30.22
N GLY A 702 -10.81 36.40 30.24
CA GLY A 702 -11.22 37.14 31.43
C GLY A 702 -10.12 37.98 32.08
N GLU A 703 -8.84 37.71 31.79
CA GLU A 703 -7.71 38.42 32.40
C GLU A 703 -7.18 39.52 31.45
N ASN A 704 -7.57 40.77 31.77
CA ASN A 704 -7.08 42.07 31.28
C ASN A 704 -7.22 42.47 29.78
N GLU A 705 -8.16 43.38 29.52
CA GLU A 705 -7.91 44.58 28.67
C GLU A 705 -7.67 45.86 29.50
N ASN A 706 -7.85 45.84 30.83
CA ASN A 706 -7.92 47.02 31.70
C ASN A 706 -6.69 47.24 32.60
N GLU A 707 -5.46 47.07 32.10
CA GLU A 707 -4.27 47.32 32.94
C GLU A 707 -3.00 47.73 32.16
N HIS A 708 -3.05 48.85 31.43
CA HIS A 708 -1.84 49.54 30.92
C HIS A 708 -1.98 51.07 30.78
N ALA A 709 -3.03 51.67 31.35
CA ALA A 709 -3.27 53.11 31.33
C ALA A 709 -3.08 53.72 32.73
N GLY A 710 -1.90 54.33 32.95
CA GLY A 710 -1.69 55.26 34.08
C GLY A 710 -1.11 54.66 35.35
N ARG A 711 0.22 54.46 35.38
CA ARG A 711 1.01 54.82 36.57
C ARG A 711 2.38 55.35 36.18
N VAL A 712 2.48 56.68 36.14
CA VAL A 712 3.76 57.40 36.21
C VAL A 712 4.09 57.52 37.70
N ASP A 713 5.28 57.08 38.11
CA ASP A 713 6.20 57.89 38.92
C ASP A 713 7.49 57.11 39.26
N HIS A 714 8.55 57.89 39.50
CA HIS A 714 9.84 57.65 40.15
C HIS A 714 10.09 56.27 40.85
N GLU A 715 11.28 55.66 40.80
CA GLU A 715 12.63 56.26 41.03
C GLU A 715 13.80 55.61 40.25
N ARG A 716 14.92 56.36 40.19
CA ARG A 716 16.37 56.00 40.17
C ARG A 716 16.78 54.55 39.79
N CYS A 717 17.82 54.32 38.99
CA CYS A 717 19.04 55.12 38.80
C CYS A 717 19.67 54.85 37.41
#